data_AF-A0A5F1YEB1-F1
#
_entry.id   AF-A0A5F1YEB1-F1
#
_cell.length_a   1.000
_cell.length_b   1.000
_cell.length_c   1.000
_cell.angle_alpha   90.00
_cell.angle_beta   90.00
_cell.angle_gamma   90.00
#
_symmetry.space_group_name_H-M   'P 1'
#
loop_
_entity.id
_entity.type
_entity.pdbx_description
1 polymer ?
#
loop_
_entity_poly.entity_id
_entity_poly.type
_entity_poly.pdbx_seq_one_letter_code
_entity_poly.pdbx_strand_id
1 'polypeptide(L)'
;MKEKEIQSPLFTRKKILGNGFLWCTIFLFSCLGSEKEPGFKFFFFPTSLQNFTNSPVSPPTVTPNQANLSVGGGKSLYNGVYYASRVADGGFGLNVGVSLANVSEGSILKICMNETGCVNQSLLFNGSIGPGIGNLDLNLKIPDEYPVVPGGNTLNFAVVKDSQIVVQRSVSTIYDVNGPTLTFSASGGSYSSAQTLSITCTDSVSGCQNVIYTADGQNPSLALGNDFDPLQISLGSVFPSSLNIPVGTTTIKVSGSDRAGNITGPLTATYVITTPPSGGGGSTPPTISLDSVDNSITNGTNQSVLHWDSDTIGTYSVVPSGTDCTNIPPGDVLVSGTLSTPGSVDTTVPYSSLSGGSNSLTLCFADASGQTDSVDFTLVNDTTAPTLVSSSPANSAVDVDVFNRNLILTFNENMQPDTSVEVHAFLTYGVGGGATTTELILPTSLSATWISETVLALDLDTILPEFTAIKIRILASDLKDVAGNTIAGDAAGFVNVVYTTGGMVALRNIIDSNQPGCFDASGNGVACTGSGQDAAFTATPNAQVIGVPTFLSGFTSDPVTIDSTSGLTWRTCVQGMEWTGATCGGTPTEVNWTQALASCSALNERNSKQGYAGIKNWRLTTMDDLHSLITFPDANSGYIFYPTASFPGFPSNGAGNQRFWSATTYRQNNTVAFVIRNFGARVFTYNKNNSNDGYGYFALCVSGNP
;
A
#
# COMPACT_ATOMS: atom_id res chain seq x y z
N MET A 1 4.77 56.86 20.00
CA MET A 1 5.27 58.01 20.78
C MET A 1 4.05 58.81 21.21
N LYS A 2 3.85 58.96 22.54
CA LYS A 2 2.80 59.70 23.28
C LYS A 2 1.35 59.18 23.16
N GLU A 3 0.82 58.52 24.19
CA GLU A 3 0.33 59.01 25.52
C GLU A 3 -1.19 59.30 25.46
N LYS A 4 -2.02 58.52 26.17
CA LYS A 4 -2.58 58.77 27.53
C LYS A 4 -3.64 59.89 27.51
N GLU A 5 -4.76 59.88 28.23
CA GLU A 5 -5.26 59.20 29.43
C GLU A 5 -6.78 59.50 29.50
N ILE A 6 -7.63 58.54 29.89
CA ILE A 6 -8.41 58.48 31.15
C ILE A 6 -9.38 59.67 31.40
N GLN A 7 -10.65 59.33 31.69
CA GLN A 7 -11.41 59.73 32.90
C GLN A 7 -12.92 59.51 32.66
N SER A 8 -13.48 58.45 33.25
CA SER A 8 -14.87 58.40 33.74
C SER A 8 -15.01 59.29 34.99
N PRO A 9 -16.21 59.76 35.40
CA PRO A 9 -16.94 58.97 36.42
C PRO A 9 -18.49 59.10 36.45
N LEU A 10 -19.13 57.95 36.75
CA LEU A 10 -20.15 57.64 37.79
C LEU A 10 -21.39 58.51 38.13
N PHE A 11 -22.46 57.73 38.45
CA PHE A 11 -23.66 57.96 39.30
C PHE A 11 -24.83 58.77 38.67
N THR A 12 -26.14 58.45 38.78
CA THR A 12 -26.90 57.83 39.88
C THR A 12 -28.34 57.39 39.46
N ARG A 13 -28.75 56.20 39.95
CA ARG A 13 -30.07 55.62 40.33
C ARG A 13 -31.46 56.28 40.08
N LYS A 14 -32.39 55.35 39.74
CA LYS A 14 -33.73 54.99 40.33
C LYS A 14 -35.05 55.68 39.88
N LYS A 15 -36.00 54.84 39.42
CA LYS A 15 -37.40 54.58 39.92
C LYS A 15 -38.15 53.74 38.84
N ILE A 16 -38.71 52.54 39.07
CA ILE A 16 -39.80 52.01 39.94
C ILE A 16 -41.22 52.03 39.30
N LEU A 17 -41.84 50.83 39.25
CA LEU A 17 -43.26 50.39 39.29
C LEU A 17 -44.17 50.40 38.05
N GLY A 18 -44.79 49.22 37.78
CA GLY A 18 -46.05 49.06 37.04
C GLY A 18 -46.39 47.59 36.68
N ASN A 19 -47.33 46.98 37.40
CA ASN A 19 -47.79 45.58 37.31
C ASN A 19 -48.71 45.26 36.11
N GLY A 20 -48.65 44.01 35.64
CA GLY A 20 -49.84 43.19 35.35
C GLY A 20 -50.03 42.66 33.92
N PHE A 21 -49.76 41.37 33.67
CA PHE A 21 -50.70 40.43 33.04
C PHE A 21 -50.21 38.97 33.16
N LEU A 22 -51.16 38.04 33.26
CA LEU A 22 -51.03 36.66 33.73
C LEU A 22 -51.06 35.66 32.56
N TRP A 23 -50.17 34.65 32.61
CA TRP A 23 -50.25 33.27 32.05
C TRP A 23 -50.39 33.10 30.52
N CYS A 24 -49.75 32.15 29.82
CA CYS A 24 -48.93 30.99 30.16
C CYS A 24 -48.37 30.43 28.83
N THR A 25 -47.06 30.22 28.68
CA THR A 25 -46.49 29.21 27.76
C THR A 25 -45.06 28.87 28.17
N ILE A 26 -44.82 27.57 28.22
CA ILE A 26 -43.65 26.81 28.68
C ILE A 26 -42.43 27.08 27.78
N PHE A 27 -41.26 27.33 28.37
CA PHE A 27 -39.96 26.69 28.04
C PHE A 27 -38.89 27.19 29.05
N LEU A 28 -38.36 26.26 29.84
CA LEU A 28 -37.32 26.49 30.86
C LEU A 28 -35.96 26.76 30.19
N PHE A 29 -35.46 27.99 30.29
CA PHE A 29 -34.03 28.27 30.26
C PHE A 29 -33.52 28.26 31.70
N SER A 30 -32.64 27.31 32.03
CA SER A 30 -31.95 27.29 33.31
C SER A 30 -30.66 28.11 33.21
N CYS A 31 -30.59 29.18 34.02
CA CYS A 31 -29.40 29.96 34.25
C CYS A 31 -28.34 29.15 35.03
N LEU A 32 -27.08 29.40 34.65
CA LEU A 32 -25.89 29.14 35.45
C LEU A 32 -26.01 29.78 36.83
N GLY A 33 -25.76 28.98 37.87
CA GLY A 33 -25.38 29.42 39.21
C GLY A 33 -24.20 28.58 39.67
N SER A 34 -23.07 29.24 39.90
CA SER A 34 -21.79 28.64 40.31
C SER A 34 -21.83 28.16 41.76
N GLU A 35 -21.38 26.92 42.03
CA GLU A 35 -20.67 26.60 43.28
C GLU A 35 -19.52 25.64 42.98
N LYS A 36 -18.37 25.93 43.60
CA LYS A 36 -17.13 25.14 43.56
C LYS A 36 -17.32 23.86 44.38
N GLU A 37 -17.03 22.70 43.80
CA GLU A 37 -16.31 21.54 44.39
C GLU A 37 -16.10 20.46 43.30
N PRO A 38 -14.98 19.68 43.33
CA PRO A 38 -14.55 18.84 42.22
C PRO A 38 -15.23 17.46 42.29
N GLY A 39 -16.08 17.15 41.33
CA GLY A 39 -16.69 15.84 41.18
C GLY A 39 -16.41 15.25 39.80
N PHE A 40 -15.34 14.46 39.67
CA PHE A 40 -15.24 13.47 38.61
C PHE A 40 -15.84 12.17 39.18
N LYS A 41 -17.06 11.82 38.78
CA LYS A 41 -17.74 10.58 39.16
C LYS A 41 -18.05 9.81 37.90
N PHE A 42 -17.27 8.77 37.61
CA PHE A 42 -17.70 7.70 36.73
C PHE A 42 -18.60 6.76 37.55
N PHE A 43 -19.87 6.64 37.17
CA PHE A 43 -20.74 5.56 37.60
C PHE A 43 -21.31 4.90 36.34
N PHE A 44 -20.83 3.71 36.01
CA PHE A 44 -21.58 2.76 35.20
C PHE A 44 -22.20 1.74 36.16
N PHE A 45 -23.52 1.75 36.31
CA PHE A 45 -24.27 0.62 36.82
C PHE A 45 -24.96 -0.06 35.63
N PRO A 46 -24.46 -1.20 35.12
CA PRO A 46 -25.30 -2.09 34.34
C PRO A 46 -26.10 -2.96 35.30
N THR A 47 -27.40 -2.67 35.45
CA THR A 47 -28.35 -3.61 36.05
C THR A 47 -28.64 -4.71 35.03
N SER A 48 -27.87 -5.81 35.06
CA SER A 48 -28.32 -7.19 34.81
C SER A 48 -27.14 -8.10 34.45
N LEU A 49 -26.52 -8.74 35.44
CA LEU A 49 -25.78 -9.98 35.20
C LEU A 49 -26.11 -10.96 36.33
N GLN A 50 -26.65 -12.11 35.93
CA GLN A 50 -26.93 -13.24 36.81
C GLN A 50 -25.64 -13.95 37.21
N ASN A 51 -25.61 -14.46 38.44
CA ASN A 51 -24.50 -15.18 39.08
C ASN A 51 -23.97 -16.33 38.20
N PHE A 52 -22.67 -16.31 37.90
CA PHE A 52 -21.92 -17.52 37.59
C PHE A 52 -21.07 -17.89 38.81
N THR A 53 -21.32 -19.09 39.35
CA THR A 53 -20.52 -19.71 40.39
C THR A 53 -19.80 -20.90 39.76
N ASN A 54 -18.46 -20.87 39.74
CA ASN A 54 -17.55 -22.02 39.92
C ASN A 54 -16.08 -21.57 39.88
N SER A 55 -15.27 -22.17 40.75
CA SER A 55 -13.83 -21.92 40.99
C SER A 55 -12.97 -23.06 40.39
N PRO A 56 -11.64 -23.05 40.57
CA PRO A 56 -10.62 -22.52 39.68
C PRO A 56 -10.02 -23.60 38.75
N VAL A 57 -9.62 -23.21 37.53
CA VAL A 57 -8.85 -24.06 36.62
C VAL A 57 -7.39 -23.57 36.60
N SER A 58 -6.44 -24.50 36.57
CA SER A 58 -4.99 -24.27 36.40
C SER A 58 -4.67 -23.31 35.24
N PRO A 59 -3.53 -22.58 35.28
CA PRO A 59 -3.23 -21.57 34.26
C PRO A 59 -3.19 -22.22 32.88
N PRO A 60 -4.05 -21.82 31.94
CA PRO A 60 -4.04 -22.36 30.60
C PRO A 60 -2.83 -21.83 29.84
N THR A 61 -2.36 -22.59 28.86
CA THR A 61 -1.72 -22.01 27.67
C THR A 61 -2.69 -20.99 27.07
N VAL A 62 -2.43 -19.70 27.30
CA VAL A 62 -3.32 -18.61 26.89
C VAL A 62 -3.12 -18.36 25.40
N THR A 63 -4.12 -18.70 24.60
CA THR A 63 -4.29 -18.12 23.27
C THR A 63 -4.69 -16.65 23.46
N PRO A 64 -4.22 -15.70 22.62
CA PRO A 64 -4.64 -14.30 22.74
C PRO A 64 -6.16 -14.23 22.76
N ASN A 65 -6.77 -13.49 23.69
CA ASN A 65 -8.24 -13.41 23.75
C ASN A 65 -8.81 -12.30 22.83
N GLN A 66 -7.97 -11.60 22.06
CA GLN A 66 -8.38 -10.43 21.27
C GLN A 66 -8.79 -10.80 19.84
N ALA A 67 -9.85 -10.15 19.33
CA ALA A 67 -10.36 -10.35 17.98
C ALA A 67 -9.31 -9.94 16.94
N ASN A 68 -8.82 -10.90 16.18
CA ASN A 68 -7.84 -10.66 15.13
C ASN A 68 -8.45 -10.93 13.76
N LEU A 69 -8.00 -10.15 12.79
CA LEU A 69 -8.33 -10.25 11.39
C LEU A 69 -7.03 -10.15 10.59
N SER A 70 -6.76 -11.17 9.80
CA SER A 70 -5.72 -11.14 8.77
C SER A 70 -6.30 -11.55 7.43
N VAL A 71 -5.73 -10.97 6.37
CA VAL A 71 -6.15 -11.20 4.99
C VAL A 71 -4.92 -11.68 4.24
N GLY A 72 -5.03 -12.84 3.62
CA GLY A 72 -3.92 -13.50 2.95
C GLY A 72 -4.34 -14.84 2.36
N GLY A 73 -3.63 -15.28 1.34
CA GLY A 73 -4.03 -16.44 0.56
C GLY A 73 -5.24 -16.15 -0.34
N GLY A 74 -5.98 -17.19 -0.67
CA GLY A 74 -6.97 -17.14 -1.76
C GLY A 74 -6.31 -17.23 -3.13
N LYS A 75 -7.11 -17.54 -4.15
CA LYS A 75 -6.69 -17.82 -5.52
C LYS A 75 -6.35 -16.55 -6.30
N SER A 76 -6.90 -15.40 -5.90
CA SER A 76 -6.65 -14.12 -6.57
C SER A 76 -5.38 -13.40 -6.07
N LEU A 77 -4.67 -13.94 -5.07
CA LEU A 77 -3.47 -13.30 -4.51
C LEU A 77 -2.21 -13.66 -5.31
N TYR A 78 -1.51 -12.65 -5.81
CA TYR A 78 -0.23 -12.81 -6.50
C TYR A 78 0.77 -11.75 -6.04
N ASN A 79 1.94 -12.18 -5.55
CA ASN A 79 3.00 -11.30 -5.03
C ASN A 79 2.51 -10.21 -4.04
N GLY A 80 1.54 -10.55 -3.18
CA GLY A 80 1.01 -9.64 -2.16
C GLY A 80 -0.09 -8.69 -2.64
N VAL A 81 -0.51 -8.78 -3.91
CA VAL A 81 -1.60 -7.98 -4.49
C VAL A 81 -2.70 -8.89 -5.02
N TYR A 82 -3.95 -8.54 -4.80
CA TYR A 82 -5.07 -9.31 -5.34
C TYR A 82 -5.46 -8.82 -6.74
N TYR A 83 -5.74 -9.72 -7.66
CA TYR A 83 -6.20 -9.39 -9.02
C TYR A 83 -7.67 -9.76 -9.16
N ALA A 84 -8.52 -8.78 -9.50
CA ALA A 84 -9.90 -9.03 -9.83
C ALA A 84 -9.95 -9.76 -11.17
N SER A 85 -10.48 -10.96 -11.17
CA SER A 85 -10.46 -11.85 -12.33
C SER A 85 -11.83 -11.95 -12.97
N ARG A 86 -11.86 -12.15 -14.28
CA ARG A 86 -13.06 -12.61 -14.97
C ARG A 86 -13.53 -13.96 -14.40
N VAL A 87 -14.83 -14.09 -14.21
CA VAL A 87 -15.49 -15.33 -13.78
C VAL A 87 -16.34 -15.93 -14.90
N ALA A 88 -16.82 -17.16 -14.71
CA ALA A 88 -17.51 -17.94 -15.75
C ALA A 88 -18.79 -17.26 -16.30
N ASP A 89 -19.44 -16.39 -15.52
CA ASP A 89 -20.61 -15.63 -15.97
C ASP A 89 -20.28 -14.35 -16.76
N GLY A 90 -18.98 -14.07 -16.97
CA GLY A 90 -18.48 -12.91 -17.71
C GLY A 90 -18.23 -11.66 -16.87
N GLY A 91 -18.68 -11.64 -15.61
CA GLY A 91 -18.41 -10.56 -14.66
C GLY A 91 -17.00 -10.63 -14.05
N PHE A 92 -16.75 -9.78 -13.06
CA PHE A 92 -15.49 -9.76 -12.30
C PHE A 92 -15.70 -10.18 -10.85
N GLY A 93 -14.66 -10.76 -10.26
CA GLY A 93 -14.65 -11.09 -8.84
C GLY A 93 -13.26 -11.37 -8.31
N LEU A 94 -13.21 -11.72 -7.02
CA LEU A 94 -12.00 -12.03 -6.29
C LEU A 94 -12.24 -13.25 -5.42
N ASN A 95 -11.24 -14.11 -5.30
CA ASN A 95 -11.18 -15.08 -4.22
C ASN A 95 -10.16 -14.63 -3.16
N VAL A 96 -10.61 -14.50 -1.92
CA VAL A 96 -9.79 -14.01 -0.80
C VAL A 96 -9.80 -14.99 0.37
N GLY A 97 -8.62 -15.22 0.93
CA GLY A 97 -8.46 -15.91 2.21
C GLY A 97 -8.55 -14.91 3.37
N VAL A 98 -9.41 -15.20 4.33
CA VAL A 98 -9.59 -14.38 5.55
C VAL A 98 -9.40 -15.28 6.76
N SER A 99 -8.49 -14.89 7.66
CA SER A 99 -8.32 -15.56 8.95
C SER A 99 -8.87 -14.69 10.07
N LEU A 100 -9.64 -15.32 10.95
CA LEU A 100 -10.33 -14.70 12.07
C LEU A 100 -9.94 -15.47 13.33
N ALA A 101 -9.63 -14.76 14.40
CA ALA A 101 -9.42 -15.38 15.71
C ALA A 101 -10.16 -14.57 16.77
N ASN A 102 -10.70 -15.27 17.78
CA ASN A 102 -11.36 -14.68 18.96
C ASN A 102 -12.48 -13.68 18.63
N VAL A 103 -13.16 -13.88 17.52
CA VAL A 103 -14.31 -13.07 17.18
C VAL A 103 -15.52 -13.56 17.96
N SER A 104 -16.17 -12.64 18.66
CA SER A 104 -17.32 -12.97 19.49
C SER A 104 -18.58 -13.28 18.67
N GLU A 105 -19.46 -14.11 19.22
CA GLU A 105 -20.75 -14.44 18.59
C GLU A 105 -21.59 -13.19 18.29
N GLY A 106 -22.31 -13.22 17.17
CA GLY A 106 -23.12 -12.11 16.67
C GLY A 106 -22.35 -11.07 15.85
N SER A 107 -21.04 -11.27 15.63
CA SER A 107 -20.25 -10.39 14.78
C SER A 107 -20.57 -10.60 13.29
N ILE A 108 -20.37 -9.55 12.50
CA ILE A 108 -20.64 -9.52 11.05
C ILE A 108 -19.36 -9.11 10.34
N LEU A 109 -18.92 -9.89 9.36
CA LEU A 109 -17.86 -9.49 8.43
C LEU A 109 -18.48 -8.70 7.26
N LYS A 110 -17.97 -7.49 7.06
CA LYS A 110 -18.28 -6.62 5.92
C LYS A 110 -17.04 -6.46 5.05
N ILE A 111 -17.21 -6.51 3.74
CA ILE A 111 -16.15 -6.28 2.76
C ILE A 111 -16.64 -5.31 1.70
N CYS A 112 -15.82 -4.33 1.35
CA CYS A 112 -16.09 -3.29 0.35
C CYS A 112 -14.77 -2.80 -0.27
N MET A 113 -14.81 -2.02 -1.35
CA MET A 113 -13.62 -1.37 -1.90
C MET A 113 -13.64 0.14 -1.70
N ASN A 114 -12.48 0.75 -1.56
CA ASN A 114 -12.22 2.19 -1.58
C ASN A 114 -12.85 3.03 -0.45
N GLU A 115 -13.62 2.40 0.46
CA GLU A 115 -14.12 3.02 1.69
C GLU A 115 -13.64 2.25 2.93
N THR A 116 -12.86 2.88 3.82
CA THR A 116 -12.47 2.23 5.07
C THR A 116 -13.68 1.97 5.98
N GLY A 117 -13.72 0.82 6.64
CA GLY A 117 -14.77 0.46 7.60
C GLY A 117 -16.09 0.01 6.99
N CYS A 118 -16.28 0.15 5.67
CA CYS A 118 -17.45 -0.34 4.91
C CYS A 118 -18.79 0.08 5.51
N VAL A 119 -18.96 1.40 5.71
CA VAL A 119 -20.10 1.97 6.42
C VAL A 119 -21.18 2.48 5.46
N ASN A 120 -20.81 3.21 4.41
CA ASN A 120 -21.77 3.95 3.56
C ASN A 120 -21.89 3.40 2.13
N GLN A 121 -20.95 2.56 1.68
CA GLN A 121 -20.91 2.01 0.33
C GLN A 121 -21.60 0.64 0.24
N SER A 122 -21.99 0.28 -0.99
CA SER A 122 -22.36 -1.08 -1.35
C SER A 122 -21.30 -2.09 -0.90
N LEU A 123 -21.73 -3.17 -0.27
CA LEU A 123 -20.85 -4.22 0.25
C LEU A 123 -20.67 -5.31 -0.81
N LEU A 124 -19.44 -5.80 -0.97
CA LEU A 124 -19.13 -7.03 -1.72
C LEU A 124 -19.48 -8.27 -0.89
N PHE A 125 -19.41 -8.16 0.44
CA PHE A 125 -19.79 -9.22 1.36
C PHE A 125 -20.40 -8.64 2.64
N ASN A 126 -21.42 -9.32 3.15
CA ASN A 126 -22.06 -9.01 4.42
C ASN A 126 -22.57 -10.32 5.04
N GLY A 127 -21.81 -10.90 5.97
CA GLY A 127 -22.10 -12.21 6.53
C GLY A 127 -21.83 -12.29 8.03
N SER A 128 -22.73 -12.94 8.76
CA SER A 128 -22.53 -13.25 10.17
C SER A 128 -21.41 -14.27 10.34
N ILE A 129 -20.55 -14.04 11.34
CA ILE A 129 -19.46 -14.94 11.71
C ILE A 129 -19.72 -15.48 13.12
N GLY A 130 -19.76 -16.81 13.24
CA GLY A 130 -20.02 -17.52 14.48
C GLY A 130 -18.74 -17.85 15.27
N PRO A 131 -18.88 -18.25 16.55
CA PRO A 131 -17.75 -18.72 17.34
C PRO A 131 -17.10 -19.94 16.70
N GLY A 132 -15.77 -19.92 16.53
CA GLY A 132 -15.00 -21.03 15.96
C GLY A 132 -14.77 -20.98 14.44
N ILE A 133 -15.31 -19.98 13.73
CA ILE A 133 -14.92 -19.71 12.33
C ILE A 133 -13.53 -19.08 12.34
N GLY A 134 -12.51 -19.92 12.09
CA GLY A 134 -11.12 -19.49 12.10
C GLY A 134 -10.60 -19.00 10.75
N ASN A 135 -11.08 -19.59 9.65
CA ASN A 135 -10.64 -19.26 8.30
C ASN A 135 -11.84 -19.30 7.35
N LEU A 136 -11.88 -18.33 6.44
CA LEU A 136 -12.88 -18.21 5.37
C LEU A 136 -12.17 -18.15 4.03
N ASP A 137 -12.70 -18.88 3.07
CA ASP A 137 -12.34 -18.80 1.66
C ASP A 137 -13.54 -18.17 0.93
N LEU A 138 -13.41 -16.89 0.55
CA LEU A 138 -14.54 -16.08 0.11
C LEU A 138 -14.42 -15.74 -1.37
N ASN A 139 -15.47 -16.08 -2.13
CA ASN A 139 -15.67 -15.62 -3.49
C ASN A 139 -16.49 -14.33 -3.45
N LEU A 140 -15.86 -13.21 -3.82
CA LEU A 140 -16.44 -11.88 -3.85
C LEU A 140 -16.75 -11.52 -5.30
N LYS A 141 -18.04 -11.39 -5.65
CA LYS A 141 -18.42 -10.88 -6.97
C LYS A 141 -18.44 -9.36 -6.94
N ILE A 142 -17.86 -8.73 -7.97
CA ILE A 142 -17.90 -7.28 -8.18
C ILE A 142 -19.07 -7.00 -9.14
N PRO A 143 -20.12 -6.30 -8.69
CA PRO A 143 -21.21 -5.89 -9.58
C PRO A 143 -20.74 -4.92 -10.68
N ASP A 144 -21.37 -4.95 -11.85
CA ASP A 144 -20.98 -4.12 -13.01
C ASP A 144 -21.02 -2.61 -12.72
N GLU A 145 -21.91 -2.16 -11.82
CA GLU A 145 -22.07 -0.75 -11.42
C GLU A 145 -21.27 -0.40 -10.15
N TYR A 146 -20.41 -1.29 -9.67
CA TYR A 146 -19.65 -1.06 -8.44
C TYR A 146 -18.55 0.01 -8.68
N PRO A 147 -18.34 0.96 -7.76
CA PRO A 147 -17.39 2.07 -7.97
C PRO A 147 -15.93 1.62 -7.82
N VAL A 148 -15.42 0.96 -8.86
CA VAL A 148 -14.01 0.59 -9.05
C VAL A 148 -13.42 1.35 -10.22
N VAL A 149 -12.12 1.62 -10.15
CA VAL A 149 -11.35 2.23 -11.24
C VAL A 149 -10.40 1.20 -11.84
N PRO A 150 -10.10 1.24 -13.15
CA PRO A 150 -8.99 0.45 -13.70
C PRO A 150 -7.69 0.76 -12.96
N GLY A 151 -6.93 -0.28 -12.62
CA GLY A 151 -5.71 -0.17 -11.82
C GLY A 151 -5.89 -0.45 -10.34
N GLY A 152 -5.12 0.27 -9.51
CA GLY A 152 -5.06 0.08 -8.07
C GLY A 152 -6.30 0.54 -7.31
N ASN A 153 -6.89 -0.35 -6.53
CA ASN A 153 -8.01 -0.10 -5.60
C ASN A 153 -7.69 -0.70 -4.22
N THR A 154 -8.31 -0.17 -3.16
CA THR A 154 -8.17 -0.71 -1.80
C THR A 154 -9.36 -1.61 -1.47
N LEU A 155 -9.12 -2.86 -1.04
CA LEU A 155 -10.16 -3.75 -0.50
C LEU A 155 -10.13 -3.70 1.02
N ASN A 156 -11.26 -3.34 1.62
CA ASN A 156 -11.42 -3.11 3.05
C ASN A 156 -12.26 -4.21 3.67
N PHE A 157 -11.84 -4.67 4.84
CA PHE A 157 -12.48 -5.69 5.64
C PHE A 157 -12.78 -5.10 7.01
N ALA A 158 -14.02 -5.24 7.48
CA ALA A 158 -14.42 -4.79 8.80
C ALA A 158 -15.26 -5.86 9.49
N VAL A 159 -14.85 -6.24 10.69
CA VAL A 159 -15.68 -7.03 11.60
C VAL A 159 -16.48 -6.07 12.46
N VAL A 160 -17.80 -6.18 12.45
CA VAL A 160 -18.72 -5.29 13.16
C VAL A 160 -19.53 -6.09 14.18
N LYS A 161 -19.66 -5.56 15.39
CA LYS A 161 -20.55 -6.09 16.43
C LYS A 161 -21.27 -4.94 17.12
N ASP A 162 -22.57 -5.09 17.32
CA ASP A 162 -23.41 -4.08 18.01
C ASP A 162 -23.23 -2.65 17.43
N SER A 163 -23.12 -2.57 16.10
CA SER A 163 -22.83 -1.33 15.33
C SER A 163 -21.45 -0.71 15.54
N GLN A 164 -20.52 -1.40 16.20
CA GLN A 164 -19.13 -0.98 16.38
C GLN A 164 -18.18 -1.84 15.56
N ILE A 165 -17.19 -1.21 14.93
CA ILE A 165 -16.11 -1.96 14.27
C ILE A 165 -15.21 -2.53 15.37
N VAL A 166 -15.06 -3.85 15.36
CA VAL A 166 -14.25 -4.63 16.30
C VAL A 166 -12.80 -4.66 15.84
N VAL A 167 -12.59 -4.96 14.56
CA VAL A 167 -11.28 -5.00 13.90
C VAL A 167 -11.45 -4.74 12.41
N GLN A 168 -10.48 -4.10 11.78
CA GLN A 168 -10.49 -3.83 10.34
C GLN A 168 -9.11 -4.03 9.69
N ARG A 169 -9.09 -4.35 8.40
CA ARG A 169 -7.87 -4.44 7.59
C ARG A 169 -8.11 -3.95 6.17
N SER A 170 -7.07 -3.44 5.54
CA SER A 170 -7.08 -3.09 4.12
C SER A 170 -5.96 -3.79 3.35
N VAL A 171 -6.24 -4.18 2.11
CA VAL A 171 -5.25 -4.73 1.17
C VAL A 171 -5.39 -4.08 -0.20
N SER A 172 -4.35 -4.14 -1.02
CA SER A 172 -4.37 -3.62 -2.37
C SER A 172 -4.92 -4.64 -3.37
N THR A 173 -5.66 -4.12 -4.35
CA THR A 173 -6.27 -4.90 -5.43
C THR A 173 -6.04 -4.23 -6.78
N ILE A 174 -5.92 -5.01 -7.84
CA ILE A 174 -5.85 -4.56 -9.22
C ILE A 174 -7.13 -4.96 -9.93
N TYR A 175 -7.77 -3.99 -10.57
CA TYR A 175 -8.93 -4.18 -11.42
C TYR A 175 -8.54 -3.90 -12.87
N ASP A 176 -8.73 -4.86 -13.76
CA ASP A 176 -8.36 -4.76 -15.17
C ASP A 176 -9.40 -5.44 -16.04
N VAL A 177 -9.80 -4.76 -17.11
CA VAL A 177 -10.87 -5.19 -18.01
C VAL A 177 -10.38 -5.44 -19.43
N ASN A 178 -9.14 -5.07 -19.73
CA ASN A 178 -8.56 -5.16 -21.07
C ASN A 178 -7.65 -6.38 -21.14
N GLY A 179 -7.64 -7.06 -22.28
CA GLY A 179 -6.70 -8.17 -22.50
C GLY A 179 -5.33 -7.67 -22.98
N PRO A 180 -4.32 -8.56 -22.95
CA PRO A 180 -2.97 -8.22 -23.38
C PRO A 180 -2.92 -7.91 -24.88
N THR A 181 -1.95 -7.12 -25.32
CA THR A 181 -1.61 -6.96 -26.74
C THR A 181 -0.54 -7.98 -27.14
N LEU A 182 -0.70 -8.59 -28.31
CA LEU A 182 0.22 -9.60 -28.85
C LEU A 182 0.81 -9.11 -30.17
N THR A 183 2.12 -9.27 -30.33
CA THR A 183 2.84 -8.86 -31.55
C THR A 183 3.86 -9.93 -31.95
N PHE A 184 3.87 -10.34 -33.23
CA PHE A 184 4.91 -11.22 -33.80
C PHE A 184 6.21 -10.45 -34.04
N SER A 185 7.34 -11.13 -33.85
CA SER A 185 8.66 -10.58 -34.21
C SER A 185 8.86 -10.37 -35.71
N ALA A 186 8.14 -11.11 -36.55
CA ALA A 186 8.12 -10.96 -38.00
C ALA A 186 6.68 -11.02 -38.52
N SER A 187 6.34 -10.13 -39.44
CA SER A 187 5.02 -10.10 -40.09
C SER A 187 4.74 -11.38 -40.89
N GLY A 188 3.47 -11.70 -41.15
CA GLY A 188 3.15 -12.81 -42.05
C GLY A 188 3.56 -12.46 -43.49
N GLY A 189 4.18 -13.39 -44.21
CA GLY A 189 4.71 -13.11 -45.55
C GLY A 189 5.42 -14.28 -46.21
N SER A 190 5.97 -14.03 -47.39
CA SER A 190 6.83 -14.99 -48.10
C SER A 190 8.29 -14.66 -47.85
N TYR A 191 9.10 -15.67 -47.52
CA TYR A 191 10.52 -15.52 -47.20
C TYR A 191 11.35 -16.53 -48.00
N SER A 192 12.52 -16.11 -48.45
CA SER A 192 13.50 -16.94 -49.16
C SER A 192 14.52 -17.62 -48.22
N SER A 193 14.50 -17.26 -46.94
CA SER A 193 15.36 -17.75 -45.88
C SER A 193 14.54 -18.34 -44.72
N ALA A 194 15.18 -19.18 -43.88
CA ALA A 194 14.55 -19.73 -42.69
C ALA A 194 14.14 -18.61 -41.72
N GLN A 195 12.97 -18.74 -41.09
CA GLN A 195 12.44 -17.75 -40.16
C GLN A 195 12.31 -18.32 -38.74
N THR A 196 12.60 -17.48 -37.76
CA THR A 196 12.44 -17.76 -36.33
C THR A 196 11.53 -16.71 -35.72
N LEU A 197 10.40 -17.13 -35.15
CA LEU A 197 9.40 -16.23 -34.57
C LEU A 197 9.50 -16.17 -33.05
N SER A 198 9.33 -14.98 -32.49
CA SER A 198 8.95 -14.78 -31.09
C SER A 198 7.64 -13.98 -31.02
N ILE A 199 7.00 -14.01 -29.85
CA ILE A 199 5.82 -13.20 -29.53
C ILE A 199 6.14 -12.29 -28.36
N THR A 200 5.88 -11.00 -28.54
CA THR A 200 5.81 -10.05 -27.44
C THR A 200 4.37 -10.01 -26.93
N CYS A 201 4.19 -10.21 -25.62
CA CYS A 201 2.92 -10.03 -24.93
C CYS A 201 3.10 -8.88 -23.95
N THR A 202 2.28 -7.83 -24.11
CA THR A 202 2.27 -6.69 -23.20
C THR A 202 0.87 -6.51 -22.63
N ASP A 203 0.79 -6.19 -21.35
CA ASP A 203 -0.46 -5.79 -20.71
C ASP A 203 -0.17 -4.66 -19.73
N SER A 204 -0.96 -3.60 -19.85
CA SER A 204 -0.68 -2.34 -19.18
C SER A 204 -0.91 -2.45 -17.67
N VAL A 205 -1.95 -3.16 -17.22
CA VAL A 205 -2.42 -3.08 -15.83
C VAL A 205 -2.17 -4.37 -15.05
N SER A 206 -2.61 -5.52 -15.55
CA SER A 206 -2.50 -6.79 -14.82
C SER A 206 -1.29 -7.64 -15.21
N GLY A 207 -0.67 -7.32 -16.35
CA GLY A 207 0.51 -8.00 -16.88
C GLY A 207 0.16 -9.32 -17.57
N CYS A 208 0.97 -9.73 -18.54
CA CYS A 208 0.76 -10.99 -19.26
C CYS A 208 0.95 -12.22 -18.37
N GLN A 209 0.09 -13.23 -18.58
CA GLN A 209 0.10 -14.48 -17.83
C GLN A 209 0.31 -15.70 -18.75
N ASN A 210 -0.43 -15.80 -19.86
CA ASN A 210 -0.31 -16.93 -20.78
C ASN A 210 -0.18 -16.44 -22.22
N VAL A 211 0.63 -17.15 -23.02
CA VAL A 211 0.70 -17.01 -24.48
C VAL A 211 0.69 -18.42 -25.06
N ILE A 212 -0.32 -18.73 -25.85
CA ILE A 212 -0.54 -20.06 -26.43
C ILE A 212 -0.74 -19.98 -27.94
N TYR A 213 -0.41 -21.07 -28.64
CA TYR A 213 -0.48 -21.11 -30.10
C TYR A 213 -0.88 -22.45 -30.67
N THR A 214 -1.21 -22.41 -31.95
CA THR A 214 -1.37 -23.57 -32.83
C THR A 214 -0.64 -23.30 -34.14
N ALA A 215 -0.19 -24.37 -34.81
CA ALA A 215 0.42 -24.32 -36.15
C ALA A 215 -0.40 -25.06 -37.21
N ASP A 216 -1.53 -25.65 -36.82
CA ASP A 216 -2.44 -26.43 -37.66
C ASP A 216 -3.65 -25.61 -38.16
N GLY A 217 -3.66 -24.30 -37.87
CA GLY A 217 -4.73 -23.38 -38.24
C GLY A 217 -5.94 -23.37 -37.31
N GLN A 218 -5.98 -24.19 -36.26
CA GLN A 218 -7.04 -24.15 -35.24
C GLN A 218 -6.91 -22.90 -34.36
N ASN A 219 -8.00 -22.40 -33.77
CA ASN A 219 -7.89 -21.27 -32.84
C ASN A 219 -7.41 -21.77 -31.46
N PRO A 220 -6.23 -21.36 -30.97
CA PRO A 220 -5.85 -21.66 -29.60
C PRO A 220 -6.90 -21.09 -28.63
N SER A 221 -7.15 -21.79 -27.52
CA SER A 221 -8.16 -21.37 -26.55
C SER A 221 -7.74 -21.60 -25.12
N LEU A 222 -8.03 -20.61 -24.29
CA LEU A 222 -7.94 -20.64 -22.84
C LEU A 222 -9.36 -20.67 -22.27
N ALA A 223 -9.56 -21.42 -21.20
CA ALA A 223 -10.85 -21.50 -20.52
C ALA A 223 -10.67 -21.59 -19.00
N LEU A 224 -11.65 -21.07 -18.27
CA LEU A 224 -11.74 -21.27 -16.83
C LEU A 224 -12.22 -22.70 -16.56
N GLY A 225 -11.50 -23.41 -15.69
CA GLY A 225 -11.97 -24.67 -15.12
C GLY A 225 -12.98 -24.41 -14.00
N ASN A 226 -12.59 -23.61 -13.02
CA ASN A 226 -13.45 -23.02 -12.00
C ASN A 226 -13.14 -21.53 -11.86
N ASP A 227 -14.06 -20.77 -11.26
CA ASP A 227 -13.84 -19.36 -10.95
C ASP A 227 -12.58 -19.14 -10.11
N PHE A 228 -11.86 -18.08 -10.44
CA PHE A 228 -10.62 -17.62 -9.80
C PHE A 228 -9.41 -18.56 -9.91
N ASP A 229 -9.56 -19.76 -10.50
CA ASP A 229 -8.41 -20.58 -10.87
C ASP A 229 -7.68 -19.97 -12.08
N PRO A 230 -6.36 -20.19 -12.22
CA PRO A 230 -5.65 -19.82 -13.44
C PRO A 230 -6.33 -20.40 -14.68
N LEU A 231 -6.35 -19.63 -15.78
CA LEU A 231 -6.86 -20.09 -17.06
C LEU A 231 -6.12 -21.36 -17.51
N GLN A 232 -6.88 -22.35 -17.98
CA GLN A 232 -6.36 -23.62 -18.47
C GLN A 232 -6.32 -23.63 -19.99
N ILE A 233 -5.33 -24.31 -20.56
CA ILE A 233 -5.20 -24.48 -22.01
C ILE A 233 -6.23 -25.52 -22.45
N SER A 234 -7.27 -25.07 -23.15
CA SER A 234 -8.28 -25.96 -23.75
C SER A 234 -7.83 -26.49 -25.11
N LEU A 235 -7.07 -25.68 -25.87
CA LEU A 235 -6.49 -26.08 -27.16
C LEU A 235 -5.23 -25.28 -27.46
N GLY A 236 -4.21 -25.97 -27.96
CA GLY A 236 -2.92 -25.38 -28.34
C GLY A 236 -1.80 -25.73 -27.36
N SER A 237 -0.66 -25.08 -27.56
CA SER A 237 0.56 -25.26 -26.76
C SER A 237 1.07 -23.90 -26.27
N VAL A 238 1.80 -23.86 -25.16
CA VAL A 238 2.49 -22.63 -24.72
C VAL A 238 3.46 -22.17 -25.81
N PHE A 239 3.44 -20.88 -26.15
CA PHE A 239 4.35 -20.31 -27.13
C PHE A 239 5.79 -20.37 -26.60
N PRO A 240 6.73 -21.04 -27.30
CA PRO A 240 8.12 -21.11 -26.87
C PRO A 240 8.82 -19.75 -26.99
N SER A 241 9.95 -19.53 -26.32
CA SER A 241 10.71 -18.28 -26.45
C SER A 241 11.06 -17.94 -27.91
N SER A 242 11.24 -18.96 -28.74
CA SER A 242 11.34 -18.85 -30.19
C SER A 242 10.77 -20.09 -30.89
N LEU A 243 10.19 -19.89 -32.07
CA LEU A 243 9.57 -20.92 -32.90
C LEU A 243 10.15 -20.89 -34.31
N ASN A 244 10.83 -21.97 -34.71
CA ASN A 244 11.36 -22.11 -36.07
C ASN A 244 10.24 -22.47 -37.05
N ILE A 245 10.18 -21.77 -38.18
CA ILE A 245 9.18 -22.02 -39.22
C ILE A 245 9.75 -22.94 -40.31
N PRO A 246 9.12 -24.10 -40.57
CA PRO A 246 9.61 -25.03 -41.58
C PRO A 246 9.43 -24.48 -43.00
N VAL A 247 10.19 -25.05 -43.94
CA VAL A 247 10.01 -24.82 -45.38
C VAL A 247 8.58 -25.20 -45.79
N GLY A 248 7.94 -24.36 -46.61
CA GLY A 248 6.53 -24.50 -47.00
C GLY A 248 5.62 -23.44 -46.37
N THR A 249 4.32 -23.70 -46.37
CA THR A 249 3.31 -22.77 -45.82
C THR A 249 2.91 -23.20 -44.42
N THR A 250 3.12 -22.32 -43.43
CA THR A 250 2.73 -22.53 -42.04
C THR A 250 1.83 -21.39 -41.58
N THR A 251 0.67 -21.71 -40.99
CA THR A 251 -0.22 -20.71 -40.37
C THR A 251 -0.09 -20.82 -38.86
N ILE A 252 0.37 -19.74 -38.22
CA ILE A 252 0.47 -19.65 -36.76
C ILE A 252 -0.70 -18.80 -36.26
N LYS A 253 -1.41 -19.32 -35.27
CA LYS A 253 -2.42 -18.57 -34.51
C LYS A 253 -2.00 -18.51 -33.06
N VAL A 254 -2.09 -17.34 -32.44
CA VAL A 254 -1.65 -17.09 -31.06
C VAL A 254 -2.78 -16.42 -30.28
N SER A 255 -3.03 -16.86 -29.06
CA SER A 255 -3.89 -16.16 -28.10
C SER A 255 -3.14 -16.00 -26.79
N GLY A 256 -3.51 -14.99 -26.01
CA GLY A 256 -2.86 -14.69 -24.75
C GLY A 256 -3.85 -14.23 -23.72
N SER A 257 -3.44 -14.27 -22.47
CA SER A 257 -4.22 -13.74 -21.35
C SER A 257 -3.34 -13.00 -20.36
N ASP A 258 -3.97 -12.15 -19.59
CA ASP A 258 -3.37 -11.42 -18.47
C ASP A 258 -3.65 -12.12 -17.12
N ARG A 259 -3.25 -11.49 -16.01
CA ARG A 259 -3.54 -11.99 -14.65
C ARG A 259 -4.97 -11.75 -14.19
N ALA A 260 -5.68 -10.79 -14.78
CA ALA A 260 -7.11 -10.58 -14.56
C ALA A 260 -7.99 -11.58 -15.35
N GLY A 261 -7.39 -12.47 -16.14
CA GLY A 261 -8.12 -13.46 -16.94
C GLY A 261 -8.80 -12.87 -18.18
N ASN A 262 -8.44 -11.66 -18.60
CA ASN A 262 -8.83 -11.14 -19.90
C ASN A 262 -8.01 -11.86 -20.99
N ILE A 263 -8.67 -12.21 -22.09
CA ILE A 263 -8.07 -12.99 -23.19
C ILE A 263 -8.07 -12.14 -24.45
N THR A 264 -6.95 -12.15 -25.18
CA THR A 264 -6.80 -11.55 -26.51
C THR A 264 -6.45 -12.61 -27.55
N GLY A 265 -6.97 -12.41 -28.76
CA GLY A 265 -6.67 -13.22 -29.94
C GLY A 265 -7.89 -13.95 -30.51
N PRO A 266 -7.67 -14.85 -31.48
CA PRO A 266 -6.36 -15.25 -31.99
C PRO A 266 -5.75 -14.22 -32.95
N LEU A 267 -4.51 -13.80 -32.67
CA LEU A 267 -3.64 -13.16 -33.66
C LEU A 267 -3.20 -14.23 -34.68
N THR A 268 -3.31 -13.95 -35.97
CA THR A 268 -3.04 -14.92 -37.04
C THR A 268 -2.00 -14.40 -38.02
N ALA A 269 -0.99 -15.20 -38.35
CA ALA A 269 -0.01 -14.93 -39.40
C ALA A 269 0.28 -16.18 -40.23
N THR A 270 0.45 -16.01 -41.54
CA THR A 270 0.82 -17.08 -42.47
C THR A 270 2.21 -16.81 -43.03
N TYR A 271 3.08 -17.81 -42.97
CA TYR A 271 4.46 -17.75 -43.43
C TYR A 271 4.66 -18.74 -44.58
N VAL A 272 5.21 -18.27 -45.69
CA VAL A 272 5.56 -19.09 -46.85
C VAL A 272 7.07 -19.07 -47.01
N ILE A 273 7.75 -20.14 -46.62
CA ILE A 273 9.21 -20.24 -46.72
C ILE A 273 9.57 -21.02 -47.98
N THR A 274 10.18 -20.35 -48.96
CA THR A 274 10.68 -20.94 -50.21
C THR A 274 12.19 -20.77 -50.29
N THR A 275 12.96 -21.75 -49.82
CA THR A 275 14.42 -21.75 -50.01
C THR A 275 14.75 -22.12 -51.47
N PRO A 276 15.56 -21.34 -52.20
CA PRO A 276 15.99 -21.70 -53.55
C PRO A 276 16.75 -23.03 -53.56
N PRO A 277 16.67 -23.83 -54.64
CA PRO A 277 17.63 -24.91 -54.85
C PRO A 277 19.04 -24.32 -54.89
N SER A 278 19.95 -24.88 -54.09
CA SER A 278 21.37 -24.52 -54.13
C SER A 278 21.92 -24.78 -55.54
N GLY A 279 22.08 -23.72 -56.34
CA GLY A 279 22.71 -23.77 -57.66
C GLY A 279 21.82 -23.27 -58.80
N GLY A 280 21.77 -21.95 -58.96
CA GLY A 280 21.24 -21.31 -60.17
C GLY A 280 21.76 -19.88 -60.27
N GLY A 281 22.75 -19.63 -61.13
CA GLY A 281 23.45 -18.34 -61.28
C GLY A 281 22.64 -17.24 -61.98
N GLY A 282 21.48 -16.87 -61.42
CA GLY A 282 20.86 -15.57 -61.68
C GLY A 282 21.36 -14.54 -60.68
N SER A 283 21.39 -13.24 -61.03
CA SER A 283 21.70 -12.20 -60.04
C SER A 283 20.65 -12.28 -58.94
N THR A 284 21.09 -12.62 -57.74
CA THR A 284 20.22 -12.61 -56.57
C THR A 284 19.86 -11.15 -56.28
N PRO A 285 18.58 -10.83 -55.99
CA PRO A 285 18.20 -9.53 -55.45
C PRO A 285 19.04 -9.22 -54.20
N PRO A 286 19.27 -7.94 -53.88
CA PRO A 286 19.92 -7.58 -52.62
C PRO A 286 19.10 -8.11 -51.45
N THR A 287 19.76 -8.42 -50.34
CA THR A 287 19.12 -8.79 -49.09
C THR A 287 19.48 -7.75 -48.05
N ILE A 288 18.47 -7.15 -47.41
CA ILE A 288 18.66 -6.30 -46.24
C ILE A 288 18.03 -6.91 -44.99
N SER A 289 18.62 -6.64 -43.83
CA SER A 289 18.04 -6.97 -42.53
C SER A 289 18.10 -5.77 -41.61
N LEU A 290 16.98 -5.46 -40.94
CA LEU A 290 16.96 -4.53 -39.82
C LEU A 290 17.28 -5.30 -38.55
N ASP A 291 18.41 -4.98 -37.92
CA ASP A 291 18.90 -5.72 -36.76
C ASP A 291 18.32 -5.14 -35.46
N SER A 292 18.37 -3.81 -35.31
CA SER A 292 17.77 -3.11 -34.18
C SER A 292 17.43 -1.66 -34.51
N VAL A 293 16.59 -1.05 -33.67
CA VAL A 293 16.25 0.36 -33.74
C VAL A 293 16.46 0.98 -32.36
N ASP A 294 17.43 1.87 -32.26
CA ASP A 294 17.63 2.68 -31.07
C ASP A 294 16.61 3.82 -31.03
N ASN A 295 16.07 4.09 -29.84
CA ASN A 295 15.10 5.17 -29.61
C ASN A 295 13.90 5.06 -30.57
N SER A 296 13.35 3.84 -30.70
CA SER A 296 12.17 3.54 -31.52
C SER A 296 10.90 4.23 -31.01
N ILE A 297 10.87 4.60 -29.73
CA ILE A 297 9.90 5.50 -29.11
C ILE A 297 10.69 6.67 -28.56
N THR A 298 10.38 7.90 -28.99
CA THR A 298 11.15 9.09 -28.66
C THR A 298 10.28 10.25 -28.17
N ASN A 299 10.78 10.99 -27.20
CA ASN A 299 10.20 12.24 -26.68
C ASN A 299 10.39 13.49 -27.57
N GLY A 300 10.85 13.31 -28.80
CA GLY A 300 11.15 14.43 -29.69
C GLY A 300 12.40 15.23 -29.30
N THR A 301 13.29 14.68 -28.46
CA THR A 301 14.62 15.28 -28.23
C THR A 301 15.75 14.50 -28.89
N ASN A 302 15.66 13.16 -28.86
CA ASN A 302 16.67 12.27 -29.42
C ASN A 302 16.27 11.78 -30.81
N GLN A 303 17.25 11.51 -31.67
CA GLN A 303 17.01 10.93 -33.00
C GLN A 303 16.91 9.41 -32.88
N SER A 304 16.19 8.76 -33.79
CA SER A 304 16.15 7.29 -33.86
C SER A 304 17.28 6.80 -34.77
N VAL A 305 17.92 5.69 -34.42
CA VAL A 305 19.01 5.11 -35.23
C VAL A 305 18.62 3.69 -35.63
N LEU A 306 18.57 3.45 -36.94
CA LEU A 306 18.35 2.13 -37.51
C LEU A 306 19.71 1.45 -37.67
N HIS A 307 19.88 0.28 -37.08
CA HIS A 307 21.03 -0.60 -37.29
C HIS A 307 20.60 -1.71 -38.24
N TRP A 308 21.17 -1.73 -39.45
CA TRP A 308 20.76 -2.66 -40.49
C TRP A 308 21.94 -3.08 -41.37
N ASP A 309 21.83 -4.24 -41.98
CA ASP A 309 22.86 -4.82 -42.82
C ASP A 309 22.36 -4.99 -44.26
N SER A 310 23.30 -4.93 -45.20
CA SER A 310 23.07 -5.29 -46.61
C SER A 310 24.21 -6.13 -47.17
N ASP A 311 23.85 -7.11 -47.99
CA ASP A 311 24.80 -8.00 -48.69
C ASP A 311 25.44 -7.36 -49.94
N THR A 312 25.00 -6.17 -50.34
CA THR A 312 25.42 -5.49 -51.57
C THR A 312 25.67 -3.99 -51.36
N ILE A 313 26.30 -3.34 -52.35
CA ILE A 313 26.43 -1.88 -52.40
C ILE A 313 25.21 -1.29 -53.11
N GLY A 314 24.79 -0.09 -52.69
CA GLY A 314 23.56 0.49 -53.21
C GLY A 314 23.20 1.84 -52.60
N THR A 315 21.96 2.24 -52.83
CA THR A 315 21.35 3.45 -52.26
C THR A 315 20.19 3.06 -51.36
N TYR A 316 20.00 3.77 -50.26
CA TYR A 316 18.88 3.54 -49.35
C TYR A 316 18.04 4.80 -49.14
N SER A 317 16.78 4.63 -48.79
CA SER A 317 15.88 5.72 -48.40
C SER A 317 14.89 5.24 -47.34
N VAL A 318 14.60 6.09 -46.36
CA VAL A 318 13.54 5.89 -45.38
C VAL A 318 12.32 6.69 -45.83
N VAL A 319 11.19 6.00 -45.97
CA VAL A 319 9.95 6.53 -46.54
C VAL A 319 8.74 6.07 -45.71
N PRO A 320 7.56 6.70 -45.83
CA PRO A 320 6.32 6.19 -45.27
C PRO A 320 6.01 4.76 -45.74
N SER A 321 5.44 3.95 -44.85
CA SER A 321 5.08 2.57 -45.19
C SER A 321 4.07 2.49 -46.34
N GLY A 322 4.27 1.53 -47.24
CA GLY A 322 3.48 1.36 -48.46
C GLY A 322 3.97 2.18 -49.66
N THR A 323 5.05 2.96 -49.52
CA THR A 323 5.73 3.62 -50.64
C THR A 323 6.39 2.58 -51.55
N ASP A 324 6.23 2.73 -52.86
CA ASP A 324 6.91 1.88 -53.84
C ASP A 324 8.41 2.21 -53.88
N CYS A 325 9.24 1.31 -53.32
CA CYS A 325 10.70 1.45 -53.28
C CYS A 325 11.37 1.55 -54.65
N THR A 326 10.67 1.21 -55.74
CA THR A 326 11.18 1.38 -57.11
C THR A 326 10.90 2.77 -57.69
N ASN A 327 9.94 3.51 -57.12
CA ASN A 327 9.51 4.84 -57.59
C ASN A 327 9.16 5.76 -56.41
N ILE A 328 10.17 6.20 -55.67
CA ILE A 328 9.98 7.02 -54.46
C ILE A 328 9.74 8.50 -54.84
N PRO A 329 8.59 9.10 -54.47
CA PRO A 329 8.35 10.54 -54.66
C PRO A 329 9.29 11.39 -53.79
N PRO A 330 9.83 12.52 -54.28
CA PRO A 330 10.75 13.35 -53.49
C PRO A 330 10.19 13.88 -52.16
N GLY A 331 8.86 14.02 -52.05
CA GLY A 331 8.19 14.48 -50.82
C GLY A 331 8.08 13.41 -49.73
N ASP A 332 8.30 12.15 -50.08
CA ASP A 332 8.15 11.00 -49.19
C ASP A 332 9.49 10.55 -48.60
N VAL A 333 10.62 11.14 -49.02
CA VAL A 333 11.95 10.80 -48.50
C VAL A 333 12.19 11.53 -47.18
N LEU A 334 12.28 10.78 -46.08
CA LEU A 334 12.67 11.31 -44.77
C LEU A 334 14.20 11.40 -44.65
N VAL A 335 14.87 10.33 -45.08
CA VAL A 335 16.34 10.17 -45.04
C VAL A 335 16.76 9.39 -46.27
N SER A 336 17.92 9.70 -46.85
CA SER A 336 18.50 8.92 -47.95
C SER A 336 20.02 8.92 -47.86
N GLY A 337 20.64 7.86 -48.37
CA GLY A 337 22.10 7.75 -48.42
C GLY A 337 22.59 6.68 -49.38
N THR A 338 23.91 6.47 -49.38
CA THR A 338 24.57 5.45 -50.20
C THR A 338 25.41 4.53 -49.33
N LEU A 339 25.40 3.25 -49.66
CA LEU A 339 26.24 2.24 -49.06
C LEU A 339 27.33 1.84 -50.05
N SER A 340 28.57 2.21 -49.74
CA SER A 340 29.73 2.01 -50.61
C SER A 340 30.41 0.66 -50.44
N THR A 341 30.12 -0.06 -49.34
CA THR A 341 30.63 -1.39 -49.04
C THR A 341 29.53 -2.23 -48.38
N PRO A 342 29.33 -3.51 -48.74
CA PRO A 342 28.38 -4.37 -48.05
C PRO A 342 28.70 -4.51 -46.56
N GLY A 343 27.67 -4.68 -45.73
CA GLY A 343 27.76 -4.81 -44.28
C GLY A 343 26.82 -3.85 -43.54
N SER A 344 27.10 -3.68 -42.26
CA SER A 344 26.25 -2.96 -41.31
C SER A 344 26.32 -1.44 -41.47
N VAL A 345 25.17 -0.79 -41.30
CA VAL A 345 24.96 0.64 -41.51
C VAL A 345 24.07 1.19 -40.41
N ASP A 346 24.47 2.33 -39.86
CA ASP A 346 23.65 3.13 -38.97
C ASP A 346 22.96 4.24 -39.78
N THR A 347 21.63 4.26 -39.77
CA THR A 347 20.83 5.31 -40.43
C THR A 347 20.03 6.08 -39.41
N THR A 348 20.33 7.37 -39.28
CA THR A 348 19.69 8.25 -38.31
C THR A 348 18.46 8.92 -38.89
N VAL A 349 17.30 8.71 -38.27
CA VAL A 349 16.03 9.35 -38.60
C VAL A 349 15.80 10.53 -37.65
N PRO A 350 15.78 11.78 -38.14
CA PRO A 350 15.53 12.94 -37.29
C PRO A 350 14.10 12.93 -36.73
N TYR A 351 13.92 13.15 -35.42
CA TYR A 351 12.58 13.21 -34.83
C TYR A 351 11.70 14.30 -35.47
N SER A 352 12.30 15.39 -35.99
CA SER A 352 11.58 16.48 -36.64
C SER A 352 10.94 16.08 -37.98
N SER A 353 11.31 14.91 -38.52
CA SER A 353 10.68 14.30 -39.69
C SER A 353 9.46 13.45 -39.34
N LEU A 354 9.22 13.19 -38.04
CA LEU A 354 8.14 12.35 -37.56
C LEU A 354 6.93 13.19 -37.12
N SER A 355 5.74 12.71 -37.45
CA SER A 355 4.50 13.23 -36.89
C SER A 355 4.30 12.72 -35.46
N GLY A 356 3.53 13.44 -34.63
CA GLY A 356 3.20 12.97 -33.28
C GLY A 356 2.41 11.66 -33.31
N GLY A 357 2.76 10.73 -32.42
CA GLY A 357 2.23 9.37 -32.40
C GLY A 357 3.05 8.38 -33.24
N SER A 358 2.41 7.31 -33.69
CA SER A 358 3.04 6.22 -34.43
C SER A 358 3.26 6.58 -35.90
N ASN A 359 4.47 6.35 -36.40
CA ASN A 359 4.88 6.54 -37.79
C ASN A 359 5.34 5.20 -38.35
N SER A 360 4.53 4.59 -39.23
CA SER A 360 4.91 3.38 -39.95
C SER A 360 5.77 3.74 -41.15
N LEU A 361 6.98 3.19 -41.23
CA LEU A 361 8.01 3.55 -42.20
C LEU A 361 8.57 2.29 -42.89
N THR A 362 9.15 2.49 -44.06
CA THR A 362 9.87 1.46 -44.82
C THR A 362 11.29 1.94 -45.09
N LEU A 363 12.28 1.09 -44.82
CA LEU A 363 13.64 1.26 -45.32
C LEU A 363 13.72 0.57 -46.68
N CYS A 364 13.79 1.37 -47.74
CA CYS A 364 13.99 0.90 -49.11
C CYS A 364 15.49 0.86 -49.42
N PHE A 365 15.96 -0.24 -50.02
CA PHE A 365 17.31 -0.37 -50.55
C PHE A 365 17.26 -0.73 -52.04
N ALA A 366 18.14 -0.12 -52.84
CA ALA A 366 18.32 -0.44 -54.25
C ALA A 366 19.81 -0.69 -54.54
N ASP A 367 20.13 -1.84 -55.13
CA ASP A 367 21.49 -2.18 -55.54
C ASP A 367 21.92 -1.41 -56.79
N ALA A 368 23.20 -1.55 -57.18
CA ALA A 368 23.74 -0.91 -58.38
C ALA A 368 23.07 -1.35 -59.71
N SER A 369 22.33 -2.46 -59.70
CA SER A 369 21.59 -2.99 -60.86
C SER A 369 20.12 -2.57 -60.87
N GLY A 370 19.66 -1.80 -59.86
CA GLY A 370 18.29 -1.35 -59.71
C GLY A 370 17.33 -2.42 -59.15
N GLN A 371 17.85 -3.51 -58.59
CA GLN A 371 17.06 -4.48 -57.84
C GLN A 371 16.84 -3.94 -56.43
N THR A 372 15.65 -4.16 -55.85
CA THR A 372 15.28 -3.58 -54.55
C THR A 372 14.93 -4.63 -53.50
N ASP A 373 15.19 -4.30 -52.24
CA ASP A 373 14.67 -4.98 -51.06
C ASP A 373 14.20 -3.94 -50.04
N SER A 374 13.33 -4.34 -49.10
CA SER A 374 12.73 -3.40 -48.15
C SER A 374 12.38 -4.04 -46.83
N VAL A 375 12.48 -3.27 -45.75
CA VAL A 375 12.04 -3.69 -44.41
C VAL A 375 11.17 -2.62 -43.77
N ASP A 376 10.02 -3.04 -43.26
CA ASP A 376 9.09 -2.18 -42.54
C ASP A 376 9.47 -2.08 -41.06
N PHE A 377 9.29 -0.89 -40.49
CA PHE A 377 9.47 -0.63 -39.07
C PHE A 377 8.53 0.48 -38.61
N THR A 378 8.48 0.73 -37.31
CA THR A 378 7.64 1.79 -36.74
C THR A 378 8.45 2.60 -35.75
N LEU A 379 8.33 3.93 -35.86
CA LEU A 379 8.87 4.88 -34.88
C LEU A 379 7.70 5.65 -34.23
N VAL A 380 7.74 5.82 -32.92
CA VAL A 380 6.73 6.59 -32.19
C VAL A 380 7.36 7.89 -31.69
N ASN A 381 6.76 9.02 -32.05
CA ASN A 381 7.12 10.32 -31.50
C ASN A 381 6.09 10.72 -30.44
N ASP A 382 6.42 10.50 -29.18
CA ASP A 382 5.55 10.72 -28.04
C ASP A 382 6.10 11.85 -27.18
N THR A 383 5.52 13.04 -27.31
CA THR A 383 5.94 14.22 -26.54
C THR A 383 5.03 14.47 -25.33
N THR A 384 4.11 13.56 -25.04
CA THR A 384 3.15 13.71 -23.95
C THR A 384 3.70 13.10 -22.68
N ALA A 385 3.64 13.85 -21.57
CA ALA A 385 4.06 13.32 -20.29
C ALA A 385 2.99 12.39 -19.69
N PRO A 386 3.41 11.33 -18.97
CA PRO A 386 2.49 10.44 -18.29
C PRO A 386 1.75 11.15 -17.15
N THR A 387 0.63 10.57 -16.75
CA THR A 387 -0.28 11.03 -15.70
C THR A 387 -0.73 9.88 -14.81
N LEU A 388 -1.11 10.19 -13.57
CA LEU A 388 -1.60 9.21 -12.61
C LEU A 388 -3.12 9.00 -12.80
N VAL A 389 -3.53 7.77 -13.11
CA VAL A 389 -4.93 7.35 -13.25
C VAL A 389 -5.55 7.07 -11.90
N SER A 390 -4.86 6.30 -11.06
CA SER A 390 -5.36 5.91 -9.74
C SER A 390 -4.23 5.65 -8.75
N SER A 391 -4.57 5.69 -7.47
CA SER A 391 -3.71 5.22 -6.39
C SER A 391 -4.49 4.38 -5.38
N SER A 392 -3.81 3.46 -4.70
CA SER A 392 -4.36 2.73 -3.54
C SER A 392 -3.35 2.80 -2.39
N PRO A 393 -3.64 3.49 -1.27
CA PRO A 393 -4.85 4.25 -1.00
C PRO A 393 -5.14 5.35 -2.02
N ALA A 394 -6.43 5.66 -2.21
CA ALA A 394 -6.86 6.73 -3.10
C ALA A 394 -6.34 8.09 -2.62
N ASN A 395 -5.96 8.96 -3.55
CA ASN A 395 -5.60 10.33 -3.21
C ASN A 395 -6.79 11.03 -2.53
N SER A 396 -6.50 11.77 -1.47
CA SER A 396 -7.45 12.37 -0.52
C SER A 396 -8.30 11.38 0.29
N ALA A 397 -7.96 10.09 0.34
CA ALA A 397 -8.63 9.15 1.22
C ALA A 397 -8.52 9.56 2.69
N VAL A 398 -9.56 9.24 3.46
CA VAL A 398 -9.64 9.51 4.89
C VAL A 398 -9.82 8.22 5.66
N ASP A 399 -9.43 8.25 6.93
CA ASP A 399 -9.48 7.10 7.82
C ASP A 399 -8.79 5.84 7.23
N VAL A 400 -7.71 6.01 6.46
CA VAL A 400 -6.94 4.89 5.89
C VAL A 400 -6.38 4.01 7.00
N ASP A 401 -6.48 2.69 6.85
CA ASP A 401 -5.88 1.73 7.80
C ASP A 401 -4.38 1.99 7.96
N VAL A 402 -3.94 2.17 9.21
CA VAL A 402 -2.53 2.42 9.54
C VAL A 402 -1.63 1.26 9.12
N PHE A 403 -2.16 0.03 9.03
CA PHE A 403 -1.45 -1.15 8.57
C PHE A 403 -1.37 -1.26 7.05
N ASN A 404 -2.12 -0.44 6.30
CA ASN A 404 -1.97 -0.37 4.85
C ASN A 404 -0.75 0.48 4.48
N ARG A 405 0.41 -0.16 4.50
CA ARG A 405 1.70 0.43 4.14
C ARG A 405 2.04 0.34 2.65
N ASN A 406 1.19 -0.32 1.87
CA ASN A 406 1.40 -0.50 0.44
C ASN A 406 0.74 0.66 -0.33
N LEU A 407 1.47 1.26 -1.25
CA LEU A 407 0.96 2.26 -2.18
C LEU A 407 1.05 1.70 -3.61
N ILE A 408 -0.09 1.55 -4.28
CA ILE A 408 -0.15 1.24 -5.71
C ILE A 408 -0.38 2.53 -6.47
N LEU A 409 0.38 2.75 -7.54
CA LEU A 409 0.23 3.85 -8.49
C LEU A 409 -0.04 3.27 -9.88
N THR A 410 -1.10 3.72 -10.54
CA THR A 410 -1.43 3.32 -11.92
C THR A 410 -1.33 4.54 -12.83
N PHE A 411 -0.56 4.41 -13.91
CA PHE A 411 -0.34 5.45 -14.92
C PHE A 411 -1.23 5.24 -16.15
N ASN A 412 -1.46 6.29 -16.94
CA ASN A 412 -2.32 6.23 -18.13
C ASN A 412 -1.66 5.57 -19.35
N GLU A 413 -0.38 5.25 -19.25
CA GLU A 413 0.46 4.79 -20.34
C GLU A 413 1.67 4.02 -19.81
N ASN A 414 2.38 3.39 -20.75
CA ASN A 414 3.53 2.55 -20.46
C ASN A 414 4.69 3.37 -19.91
N MET A 415 5.17 2.96 -18.76
CA MET A 415 6.28 3.58 -18.05
C MET A 415 7.58 2.86 -18.37
N GLN A 416 8.68 3.60 -18.40
CA GLN A 416 10.01 3.03 -18.37
C GLN A 416 10.31 2.58 -16.94
N PRO A 417 10.48 1.28 -16.66
CA PRO A 417 10.72 0.82 -15.30
C PRO A 417 12.06 1.31 -14.77
N ASP A 418 12.04 2.25 -13.83
CA ASP A 418 13.23 2.58 -13.03
C ASP A 418 13.34 1.63 -11.83
N THR A 419 14.57 1.22 -11.53
CA THR A 419 14.91 0.37 -10.39
C THR A 419 15.20 1.16 -9.13
N SER A 420 15.38 2.49 -9.24
CA SER A 420 15.65 3.38 -8.12
C SER A 420 14.65 4.54 -8.10
N VAL A 421 13.52 4.34 -7.44
CA VAL A 421 12.50 5.38 -7.24
C VAL A 421 12.70 6.05 -5.88
N GLU A 422 12.98 7.36 -5.87
CA GLU A 422 13.08 8.15 -4.65
C GLU A 422 11.68 8.40 -4.05
N VAL A 423 11.50 7.98 -2.80
CA VAL A 423 10.22 8.09 -2.06
C VAL A 423 10.44 8.73 -0.70
N HIS A 424 9.64 9.75 -0.40
CA HIS A 424 9.62 10.43 0.89
C HIS A 424 8.22 10.43 1.49
N ALA A 425 8.13 10.31 2.81
CA ALA A 425 6.86 10.45 3.53
C ALA A 425 6.90 11.69 4.43
N PHE A 426 5.86 12.52 4.33
CA PHE A 426 5.70 13.72 5.14
C PHE A 426 4.44 13.63 5.99
N LEU A 427 4.57 14.06 7.24
CA LEU A 427 3.48 14.22 8.20
C LEU A 427 3.16 15.71 8.31
N THR A 428 1.88 16.07 8.20
CA THR A 428 1.42 17.45 8.37
C THR A 428 0.47 17.56 9.55
N TYR A 429 0.69 18.56 10.41
CA TYR A 429 -0.18 18.89 11.54
C TYR A 429 -0.22 20.39 11.81
N GLY A 430 -1.28 20.86 12.48
CA GLY A 430 -1.66 22.27 12.53
C GLY A 430 -2.65 22.65 11.43
N VAL A 431 -2.95 23.94 11.31
CA VAL A 431 -3.94 24.47 10.36
C VAL A 431 -3.40 25.72 9.64
N GLY A 432 -3.83 25.90 8.39
CA GLY A 432 -3.48 27.06 7.57
C GLY A 432 -1.97 27.27 7.40
N GLY A 433 -1.55 28.53 7.30
CA GLY A 433 -0.13 28.89 7.16
C GLY A 433 0.75 28.59 8.39
N GLY A 434 0.17 28.11 9.49
CA GLY A 434 0.89 27.66 10.69
C GLY A 434 1.06 26.14 10.78
N ALA A 435 0.66 25.39 9.75
CA ALA A 435 0.86 23.95 9.72
C ALA A 435 2.36 23.61 9.69
N THR A 436 2.77 22.68 10.54
CA THR A 436 4.09 22.06 10.53
C THR A 436 4.05 20.85 9.61
N THR A 437 5.01 20.76 8.70
CA THR A 437 5.24 19.58 7.86
C THR A 437 6.64 19.05 8.15
N THR A 438 6.72 17.78 8.48
CA THR A 438 7.96 17.11 8.89
C THR A 438 8.09 15.79 8.15
N GLU A 439 9.31 15.46 7.77
CA GLU A 439 9.59 14.20 7.09
C GLU A 439 9.63 13.05 8.09
N LEU A 440 8.92 11.97 7.79
CA LEU A 440 9.07 10.69 8.45
C LEU A 440 10.14 9.91 7.71
N ILE A 441 11.26 9.65 8.39
CA ILE A 441 12.35 8.84 7.83
C ILE A 441 11.82 7.43 7.60
N LEU A 442 11.79 7.02 6.33
CA LEU A 442 11.38 5.69 5.91
C LEU A 442 12.54 4.69 6.05
N PRO A 443 12.25 3.41 6.34
CA PRO A 443 13.27 2.36 6.39
C PRO A 443 13.93 2.13 5.01
N THR A 444 15.21 1.75 5.00
CA THR A 444 15.94 1.47 3.74
C THR A 444 15.56 0.15 3.07
N SER A 445 14.67 -0.63 3.68
CA SER A 445 14.02 -1.77 3.05
C SER A 445 12.68 -1.43 2.40
N LEU A 446 12.32 -0.13 2.34
CA LEU A 446 11.33 0.36 1.39
C LEU A 446 11.66 -0.18 -0.01
N SER A 447 10.63 -0.63 -0.71
CA SER A 447 10.79 -1.23 -2.04
C SER A 447 9.81 -0.61 -3.04
N ALA A 448 10.28 -0.50 -4.27
CA ALA A 448 9.52 -0.08 -5.43
C ALA A 448 9.58 -1.22 -6.46
N THR A 449 8.43 -1.67 -6.95
CA THR A 449 8.35 -2.80 -7.88
C THR A 449 7.29 -2.53 -8.93
N TRP A 450 7.70 -2.52 -10.20
CA TRP A 450 6.79 -2.50 -11.33
C TRP A 450 6.12 -3.87 -11.47
N ILE A 451 4.80 -3.92 -11.30
CA ILE A 451 4.03 -5.17 -11.39
C ILE A 451 3.45 -5.39 -12.79
N SER A 452 3.38 -4.32 -13.58
CA SER A 452 3.05 -4.25 -15.01
C SER A 452 3.72 -3.02 -15.64
N GLU A 453 3.46 -2.76 -16.92
CA GLU A 453 4.04 -1.61 -17.65
C GLU A 453 3.49 -0.26 -17.15
N THR A 454 2.33 -0.22 -16.49
CA THR A 454 1.73 1.03 -15.98
C THR A 454 1.46 1.03 -14.48
N VAL A 455 1.84 -0.02 -13.76
CA VAL A 455 1.54 -0.13 -12.32
C VAL A 455 2.80 -0.31 -11.48
N LEU A 456 3.03 0.65 -10.59
CA LEU A 456 4.11 0.67 -9.61
C LEU A 456 3.56 0.36 -8.21
N ALA A 457 4.11 -0.66 -7.56
CA ALA A 457 3.84 -0.98 -6.17
C ALA A 457 4.99 -0.50 -5.28
N LEU A 458 4.65 0.22 -4.21
CA LEU A 458 5.57 0.68 -3.17
C LEU A 458 5.20 0.01 -1.84
N ASP A 459 6.16 -0.58 -1.16
CA ASP A 459 6.02 -0.99 0.25
C ASP A 459 6.86 -0.04 1.11
N LEU A 460 6.21 0.74 1.97
CA LEU A 460 6.90 1.73 2.80
C LEU A 460 7.70 1.11 3.97
N ASP A 461 7.55 -0.20 4.23
CA ASP A 461 8.05 -0.96 5.40
C ASP A 461 7.83 -0.27 6.76
N THR A 462 6.83 0.61 6.84
CA THR A 462 6.50 1.37 8.04
C THR A 462 4.99 1.40 8.27
N ILE A 463 4.58 1.26 9.53
CA ILE A 463 3.19 1.48 9.93
C ILE A 463 3.03 2.96 10.30
N LEU A 464 2.03 3.60 9.70
CA LEU A 464 1.83 5.03 9.81
C LEU A 464 1.12 5.41 11.12
N PRO A 465 1.32 6.63 11.66
CA PRO A 465 0.67 7.06 12.90
C PRO A 465 -0.84 7.25 12.73
N GLU A 466 -1.60 7.22 13.82
CA GLU A 466 -3.06 7.40 13.77
C GLU A 466 -3.46 8.86 13.59
N PHE A 467 -4.60 9.07 12.93
CA PHE A 467 -5.26 10.37 12.78
C PHE A 467 -4.32 11.47 12.26
N THR A 468 -3.47 11.12 11.30
CA THR A 468 -2.39 11.97 10.81
C THR A 468 -2.52 12.17 9.30
N ALA A 469 -2.32 13.41 8.85
CA ALA A 469 -2.23 13.71 7.43
C ALA A 469 -0.87 13.26 6.90
N ILE A 470 -0.91 12.38 5.90
CA ILE A 470 0.23 11.77 5.24
C ILE A 470 0.33 12.33 3.82
N LYS A 471 1.55 12.67 3.40
CA LYS A 471 1.89 13.00 2.03
C LYS A 471 3.08 12.15 1.61
N ILE A 472 2.84 11.21 0.70
CA ILE A 472 3.91 10.47 0.03
C ILE A 472 4.33 11.28 -1.19
N ARG A 473 5.63 11.57 -1.29
CA ARG A 473 6.25 12.29 -2.41
C ARG A 473 7.15 11.32 -3.15
N ILE A 474 6.95 11.23 -4.46
CA ILE A 474 7.78 10.44 -5.36
C ILE A 474 8.46 11.41 -6.31
N LEU A 475 9.77 11.28 -6.47
CA LEU A 475 10.53 12.17 -7.35
C LEU A 475 10.03 11.99 -8.79
N ALA A 476 9.54 13.07 -9.39
CA ALA A 476 8.90 13.00 -10.70
C ALA A 476 9.88 12.52 -11.77
N SER A 477 11.16 12.93 -11.70
CA SER A 477 12.20 12.52 -12.66
C SER A 477 12.49 11.03 -12.69
N ASP A 478 12.06 10.26 -11.69
CA ASP A 478 12.23 8.80 -11.64
C ASP A 478 11.02 8.07 -12.26
N LEU A 479 9.98 8.83 -12.64
CA LEU A 479 8.74 8.34 -13.23
C LEU A 479 8.64 8.88 -14.66
N LYS A 480 9.18 8.11 -15.61
CA LYS A 480 9.15 8.43 -17.03
C LYS A 480 8.34 7.41 -17.81
N ASP A 481 7.71 7.86 -18.88
CA ASP A 481 7.19 6.94 -19.90
C ASP A 481 8.35 6.27 -20.67
N VAL A 482 8.01 5.35 -21.58
CA VAL A 482 8.99 4.67 -22.45
C VAL A 482 9.72 5.63 -23.41
N ALA A 483 9.12 6.77 -23.74
CA ALA A 483 9.72 7.80 -24.59
C ALA A 483 10.73 8.68 -23.84
N GLY A 484 10.71 8.64 -22.51
CA GLY A 484 11.53 9.44 -21.61
C GLY A 484 10.89 10.75 -21.16
N ASN A 485 9.58 10.97 -21.36
CA ASN A 485 8.90 12.12 -20.77
C ASN A 485 8.63 11.88 -19.29
N THR A 486 8.94 12.88 -18.49
CA THR A 486 8.75 12.86 -17.04
C THR A 486 7.33 13.25 -16.67
N ILE A 487 6.70 12.52 -15.74
CA ILE A 487 5.40 12.91 -15.16
C ILE A 487 5.44 14.34 -14.59
N ALA A 488 4.34 15.06 -14.68
CA ALA A 488 4.24 16.39 -14.08
C ALA A 488 4.35 16.33 -12.54
N GLY A 489 5.39 16.96 -11.99
CA GLY A 489 5.56 17.16 -10.55
C GLY A 489 5.02 18.50 -10.06
N ASP A 490 4.99 18.66 -8.73
CA ASP A 490 4.79 19.96 -8.09
C ASP A 490 5.99 20.91 -8.33
N ALA A 491 5.95 22.12 -7.76
CA ALA A 491 7.02 23.11 -7.91
C ALA A 491 8.40 22.65 -7.39
N ALA A 492 8.44 21.59 -6.59
CA ALA A 492 9.66 20.98 -6.10
C ALA A 492 10.02 19.68 -6.83
N GLY A 493 9.28 19.32 -7.89
CA GLY A 493 9.58 18.18 -8.75
C GLY A 493 9.04 16.84 -8.24
N PHE A 494 7.99 16.82 -7.41
CA PHE A 494 7.44 15.57 -6.86
C PHE A 494 5.99 15.33 -7.27
N VAL A 495 5.66 14.07 -7.52
CA VAL A 495 4.28 13.57 -7.54
C VAL A 495 3.85 13.30 -6.11
N ASN A 496 2.62 13.70 -5.75
CA ASN A 496 2.13 13.62 -4.38
C ASN A 496 0.90 12.71 -4.30
N VAL A 497 0.91 11.77 -3.37
CA VAL A 497 -0.30 11.08 -2.89
C VAL A 497 -0.55 11.51 -1.45
N VAL A 498 -1.70 12.12 -1.20
CA VAL A 498 -2.06 12.67 0.12
C VAL A 498 -3.25 11.91 0.66
N TYR A 499 -3.20 11.47 1.91
CA TYR A 499 -4.33 10.84 2.59
C TYR A 499 -4.24 11.06 4.10
N THR A 500 -5.30 10.73 4.83
CA THR A 500 -5.30 10.79 6.30
C THR A 500 -5.52 9.40 6.87
N THR A 501 -4.66 8.99 7.79
CA THR A 501 -4.82 7.72 8.50
C THR A 501 -5.95 7.77 9.52
N GLY A 502 -6.60 6.63 9.70
CA GLY A 502 -7.61 6.41 10.74
C GLY A 502 -6.98 6.09 12.09
N GLY A 503 -7.84 5.67 13.00
CA GLY A 503 -7.41 5.04 14.25
C GLY A 503 -7.20 3.57 13.98
N MET A 504 -6.27 2.96 14.68
CA MET A 504 -6.22 1.52 14.78
C MET A 504 -7.50 1.06 15.46
N VAL A 505 -8.28 0.24 14.76
CA VAL A 505 -9.51 -0.32 15.31
C VAL A 505 -9.21 -1.73 15.76
N ALA A 506 -9.13 -1.91 17.07
CA ALA A 506 -9.03 -3.21 17.72
C ALA A 506 -9.69 -3.12 19.09
N LEU A 507 -10.88 -3.69 19.25
CA LEU A 507 -11.54 -3.75 20.56
C LEU A 507 -10.76 -4.71 21.46
N ARG A 508 -10.10 -4.15 22.47
CA ARG A 508 -9.38 -4.94 23.47
C ARG A 508 -10.31 -5.53 24.50
N ASN A 509 -9.89 -6.68 25.02
CA ASN A 509 -10.45 -7.17 26.26
C ASN A 509 -10.16 -6.20 27.39
N ILE A 510 -11.16 -6.00 28.23
CA ILE A 510 -10.96 -5.33 29.51
C ILE A 510 -10.05 -6.24 30.34
N ILE A 511 -8.92 -5.70 30.78
CA ILE A 511 -7.99 -6.38 31.67
C ILE A 511 -8.34 -6.04 33.11
N ASP A 512 -8.23 -7.03 34.01
CA ASP A 512 -8.19 -6.80 35.44
C ASP A 512 -7.06 -5.81 35.74
N SER A 513 -7.36 -4.76 36.51
CA SER A 513 -6.37 -3.73 36.82
C SER A 513 -5.29 -4.24 37.78
N ASN A 514 -5.47 -5.46 38.33
CA ASN A 514 -4.64 -6.09 39.35
C ASN A 514 -4.55 -5.26 40.64
N GLN A 515 -5.57 -4.45 40.93
CA GLN A 515 -5.62 -3.70 42.18
C GLN A 515 -5.68 -4.67 43.37
N PRO A 516 -4.75 -4.61 44.34
CA PRO A 516 -4.67 -5.62 45.40
C PRO A 516 -5.63 -5.34 46.57
N GLY A 517 -6.22 -4.15 46.65
CA GLY A 517 -7.03 -3.72 47.79
C GLY A 517 -8.13 -2.74 47.44
N CYS A 518 -9.12 -2.66 48.33
CA CYS A 518 -10.29 -1.80 48.19
C CYS A 518 -10.20 -0.64 49.17
N PHE A 519 -10.71 0.53 48.79
CA PHE A 519 -10.57 1.77 49.58
C PHE A 519 -11.89 2.53 49.71
N ASP A 520 -12.06 3.25 50.82
CA ASP A 520 -13.18 4.19 50.99
C ASP A 520 -12.91 5.54 50.30
N ALA A 521 -13.87 6.46 50.37
CA ALA A 521 -13.76 7.80 49.78
C ALA A 521 -12.63 8.67 50.40
N SER A 522 -12.11 8.29 51.56
CA SER A 522 -10.99 8.97 52.23
C SER A 522 -9.64 8.29 51.92
N GLY A 523 -9.64 7.21 51.12
CA GLY A 523 -8.45 6.45 50.78
C GLY A 523 -8.03 5.43 51.84
N ASN A 524 -8.87 5.14 52.84
CA ASN A 524 -8.57 4.10 53.82
C ASN A 524 -8.91 2.72 53.27
N GLY A 525 -8.07 1.71 53.56
CA GLY A 525 -8.32 0.33 53.16
C GLY A 525 -9.61 -0.23 53.79
N VAL A 526 -10.43 -0.90 52.98
CA VAL A 526 -11.66 -1.59 53.39
C VAL A 526 -11.66 -3.04 52.88
N ALA A 527 -12.55 -3.87 53.43
CA ALA A 527 -12.72 -5.24 52.94
C ALA A 527 -13.24 -5.25 51.49
N CYS A 528 -12.63 -6.09 50.65
CA CYS A 528 -13.01 -6.15 49.24
C CYS A 528 -14.27 -6.96 48.96
N THR A 529 -14.55 -7.99 49.74
CA THR A 529 -15.74 -8.82 49.52
C THR A 529 -17.02 -7.99 49.57
N GLY A 530 -17.76 -7.94 48.46
CA GLY A 530 -19.01 -7.21 48.35
C GLY A 530 -18.86 -5.69 48.17
N SER A 531 -17.64 -5.16 48.03
CA SER A 531 -17.42 -3.73 47.81
C SER A 531 -17.79 -3.29 46.38
N GLY A 532 -17.78 -4.23 45.44
CA GLY A 532 -17.95 -3.95 44.01
C GLY A 532 -16.76 -3.20 43.39
N GLN A 533 -15.68 -2.98 44.14
CA GLN A 533 -14.43 -2.40 43.62
C GLN A 533 -13.62 -3.45 42.88
N ASP A 534 -12.70 -3.02 42.03
CA ASP A 534 -11.93 -3.89 41.14
C ASP A 534 -11.19 -5.00 41.90
N ALA A 535 -10.52 -4.66 43.00
CA ALA A 535 -9.84 -5.61 43.88
C ALA A 535 -10.74 -6.66 44.56
N ALA A 536 -12.08 -6.54 44.45
CA ALA A 536 -13.03 -7.57 44.85
C ALA A 536 -13.12 -8.73 43.85
N PHE A 537 -12.63 -8.53 42.64
CA PHE A 537 -12.67 -9.49 41.55
C PHE A 537 -11.25 -9.89 41.18
N THR A 538 -10.99 -11.20 41.15
CA THR A 538 -9.68 -11.73 40.73
C THR A 538 -9.75 -12.12 39.27
N ALA A 539 -8.80 -11.67 38.45
CA ALA A 539 -8.67 -12.05 37.04
C ALA A 539 -9.94 -11.79 36.21
N THR A 540 -10.75 -10.79 36.59
CA THR A 540 -12.07 -10.54 35.99
C THR A 540 -12.11 -9.19 35.27
N PRO A 541 -12.55 -9.12 34.00
CA PRO A 541 -12.99 -10.25 33.19
C PRO A 541 -11.83 -11.13 32.68
N ASN A 542 -10.60 -10.62 32.65
CA ASN A 542 -9.40 -11.39 32.28
C ASN A 542 -8.18 -10.97 33.09
N ALA A 543 -7.36 -11.92 33.53
CA ALA A 543 -6.03 -11.61 34.08
C ALA A 543 -5.11 -11.02 33.00
N GLN A 544 -4.29 -10.03 33.39
CA GLN A 544 -3.17 -9.57 32.58
C GLN A 544 -2.03 -10.62 32.60
N VAL A 545 -1.61 -11.08 31.43
CA VAL A 545 -0.56 -12.09 31.23
C VAL A 545 0.52 -11.52 30.29
N ILE A 546 1.53 -10.90 30.91
CA ILE A 546 2.71 -10.37 30.21
C ILE A 546 3.93 -11.16 30.66
N GLY A 547 4.66 -11.73 29.69
CA GLY A 547 5.86 -12.52 29.95
C GLY A 547 7.02 -11.69 30.53
N VAL A 548 8.04 -12.39 31.03
CA VAL A 548 9.37 -11.81 31.27
C VAL A 548 10.14 -11.71 29.93
N PRO A 549 11.24 -10.92 29.85
CA PRO A 549 12.03 -10.84 28.63
C PRO A 549 12.46 -12.21 28.12
N THR A 550 12.22 -12.47 26.84
CA THR A 550 12.58 -13.71 26.16
C THR A 550 13.33 -13.42 24.86
N PHE A 551 14.04 -14.42 24.35
CA PHE A 551 14.80 -14.35 23.10
C PHE A 551 14.21 -15.31 22.09
N LEU A 552 13.93 -14.81 20.89
CA LEU A 552 13.49 -15.64 19.79
C LEU A 552 14.68 -16.39 19.18
N SER A 553 14.41 -17.56 18.63
CA SER A 553 15.44 -18.43 18.05
C SER A 553 16.26 -17.67 16.99
N GLY A 554 17.58 -17.61 17.18
CA GLY A 554 18.49 -16.88 16.29
C GLY A 554 18.80 -15.44 16.68
N PHE A 555 18.14 -14.88 17.71
CA PHE A 555 18.24 -13.46 18.08
C PHE A 555 18.57 -13.26 19.57
N THR A 556 19.72 -13.75 20.01
CA THR A 556 20.12 -13.79 21.44
C THR A 556 20.46 -12.42 22.06
N SER A 557 20.48 -11.35 21.26
CA SER A 557 20.75 -9.98 21.72
C SER A 557 19.51 -9.08 21.73
N ASP A 558 18.39 -9.57 21.22
CA ASP A 558 17.18 -8.79 20.98
C ASP A 558 16.03 -9.30 21.86
N PRO A 559 15.99 -8.94 23.16
CA PRO A 559 14.92 -9.40 24.04
C PRO A 559 13.58 -8.79 23.66
N VAL A 560 12.55 -9.62 23.60
CA VAL A 560 11.16 -9.21 23.44
C VAL A 560 10.35 -9.57 24.67
N THR A 561 9.30 -8.79 24.91
CA THR A 561 8.31 -9.05 25.97
C THR A 561 6.98 -9.34 25.29
N ILE A 562 6.46 -10.54 25.48
CA ILE A 562 5.22 -11.00 24.82
C ILE A 562 4.06 -10.79 25.79
N ASP A 563 3.08 -9.99 25.37
CA ASP A 563 1.80 -9.83 26.06
C ASP A 563 0.78 -10.77 25.41
N SER A 564 0.49 -11.88 26.09
CA SER A 564 -0.46 -12.88 25.60
C SER A 564 -1.91 -12.43 25.76
N THR A 565 -2.18 -11.38 26.53
CA THR A 565 -3.53 -10.83 26.73
C THR A 565 -3.96 -9.99 25.55
N SER A 566 -3.05 -9.12 25.08
CA SER A 566 -3.28 -8.20 23.96
C SER A 566 -2.80 -8.73 22.61
N GLY A 567 -2.01 -9.81 22.59
CA GLY A 567 -1.37 -10.32 21.37
C GLY A 567 -0.18 -9.47 20.89
N LEU A 568 0.24 -8.47 21.68
CA LEU A 568 1.32 -7.56 21.34
C LEU A 568 2.69 -8.13 21.73
N THR A 569 3.68 -7.83 20.90
CA THR A 569 5.09 -8.09 21.21
C THR A 569 5.82 -6.77 21.36
N TRP A 570 6.37 -6.54 22.53
CA TRP A 570 7.05 -5.31 22.91
C TRP A 570 8.56 -5.46 22.75
N ARG A 571 9.23 -4.40 22.31
CA ARG A 571 10.68 -4.30 22.49
C ARG A 571 10.92 -4.07 23.98
N THR A 572 11.65 -4.98 24.61
CA THR A 572 11.85 -4.93 26.07
C THR A 572 12.59 -3.66 26.50
N CYS A 573 13.60 -3.25 25.74
CA CYS A 573 14.37 -2.05 26.03
C CYS A 573 13.82 -0.83 25.28
N VAL A 574 13.62 0.25 26.02
CA VAL A 574 13.24 1.56 25.48
C VAL A 574 14.30 2.05 24.50
N GLN A 575 13.89 2.85 23.52
CA GLN A 575 14.83 3.41 22.54
C GLN A 575 16.03 4.11 23.20
N GLY A 576 17.23 3.81 22.68
CA GLY A 576 18.53 4.23 23.24
C GLY A 576 19.15 3.26 24.24
N MET A 577 18.37 2.33 24.79
CA MET A 577 18.87 1.28 25.69
C MET A 577 19.01 -0.05 24.96
N GLU A 578 19.93 -0.88 25.45
CA GLU A 578 20.16 -2.23 24.94
C GLU A 578 20.25 -3.24 26.10
N TRP A 579 20.13 -4.52 25.76
CA TRP A 579 20.20 -5.60 26.75
C TRP A 579 21.63 -5.79 27.28
N THR A 580 21.79 -5.81 28.59
CA THR A 580 23.10 -6.01 29.25
C THR A 580 23.40 -7.45 29.64
N GLY A 581 22.49 -8.38 29.34
CA GLY A 581 22.53 -9.78 29.80
C GLY A 581 21.51 -10.09 30.89
N ALA A 582 21.09 -9.10 31.68
CA ALA A 582 20.10 -9.28 32.75
C ALA A 582 19.01 -8.19 32.81
N THR A 583 19.33 -6.98 32.34
CA THR A 583 18.45 -5.81 32.38
C THR A 583 18.70 -4.92 31.16
N CYS A 584 17.75 -4.05 30.82
CA CYS A 584 18.01 -2.95 29.92
C CYS A 584 18.97 -1.96 30.59
N GLY A 585 20.02 -1.55 29.86
CA GLY A 585 21.03 -0.61 30.31
C GLY A 585 21.40 0.40 29.22
N GLY A 586 22.21 1.39 29.59
CA GLY A 586 22.52 2.55 28.74
C GLY A 586 21.58 3.74 29.00
N THR A 587 21.71 4.78 28.19
CA THR A 587 20.94 6.01 28.33
C THR A 587 19.77 6.01 27.33
N PRO A 588 18.51 6.14 27.79
CA PRO A 588 17.38 6.24 26.88
C PRO A 588 17.49 7.51 26.03
N THR A 589 17.12 7.41 24.75
CA THR A 589 17.24 8.51 23.78
C THR A 589 16.02 9.41 23.85
N GLU A 590 16.22 10.68 24.22
CA GLU A 590 15.16 11.70 24.13
C GLU A 590 14.80 11.98 22.67
N VAL A 591 13.51 11.90 22.35
CA VAL A 591 12.98 12.03 20.99
C VAL A 591 11.74 12.90 20.97
N ASN A 592 11.58 13.68 19.90
CA ASN A 592 10.29 14.25 19.56
C ASN A 592 9.37 13.20 18.90
N TRP A 593 8.14 13.57 18.57
CA TRP A 593 7.14 12.60 18.11
C TRP A 593 7.51 11.94 16.77
N THR A 594 7.98 12.70 15.78
CA THR A 594 8.39 12.15 14.48
C THR A 594 9.62 11.26 14.59
N GLN A 595 10.59 11.64 15.45
CA GLN A 595 11.75 10.82 15.76
C GLN A 595 11.35 9.52 16.47
N ALA A 596 10.35 9.55 17.35
CA ALA A 596 9.82 8.35 17.99
C ALA A 596 9.26 7.36 16.96
N LEU A 597 8.45 7.83 16.01
CA LEU A 597 7.93 7.02 14.89
C LEU A 597 9.06 6.37 14.09
N ALA A 598 10.02 7.19 13.62
CA ALA A 598 11.16 6.73 12.83
C ALA A 598 12.07 5.75 13.59
N SER A 599 12.30 5.98 14.89
CA SER A 599 13.15 5.10 15.70
C SER A 599 12.56 3.70 15.87
N CYS A 600 11.23 3.58 15.90
CA CYS A 600 10.57 2.29 15.95
C CYS A 600 10.52 1.60 14.60
N SER A 601 10.24 2.31 13.50
CA SER A 601 10.28 1.71 12.16
C SER A 601 11.69 1.25 11.77
N ALA A 602 12.74 1.94 12.24
CA ALA A 602 14.13 1.54 12.05
C ALA A 602 14.47 0.16 12.65
N LEU A 603 13.66 -0.37 13.58
CA LEU A 603 13.83 -1.75 14.07
C LEU A 603 13.58 -2.78 12.97
N ASN A 604 12.84 -2.44 11.91
CA ASN A 604 12.66 -3.31 10.76
C ASN A 604 13.98 -3.51 9.98
N GLU A 605 14.96 -2.62 10.10
CA GLU A 605 16.27 -2.74 9.42
C GLU A 605 17.29 -3.58 10.20
N ARG A 606 17.00 -3.94 11.45
CA ARG A 606 17.92 -4.74 12.29
C ARG A 606 18.14 -6.13 11.69
N ASN A 607 19.25 -6.76 12.08
CA ASN A 607 19.61 -8.13 11.69
C ASN A 607 19.59 -8.37 10.17
N SER A 608 20.30 -7.52 9.42
CA SER A 608 20.36 -7.59 7.96
C SER A 608 18.97 -7.55 7.31
N LYS A 609 18.13 -6.60 7.76
CA LYS A 609 16.74 -6.41 7.30
C LYS A 609 15.77 -7.55 7.65
N GLN A 610 16.12 -8.46 8.57
CA GLN A 610 15.18 -9.44 9.12
C GLN A 610 14.27 -8.83 10.20
N GLY A 611 14.61 -7.63 10.68
CA GLY A 611 13.91 -6.96 11.78
C GLY A 611 14.45 -7.33 13.16
N TYR A 612 14.08 -6.55 14.18
CA TYR A 612 14.50 -6.77 15.56
C TYR A 612 13.88 -8.07 16.09
N ALA A 613 14.71 -8.94 16.67
CA ALA A 613 14.33 -10.31 17.04
C ALA A 613 13.74 -11.17 15.90
N GLY A 614 14.04 -10.83 14.63
CA GLY A 614 13.46 -11.49 13.45
C GLY A 614 12.00 -11.11 13.19
N ILE A 615 11.52 -10.07 13.86
CA ILE A 615 10.17 -9.55 13.70
C ILE A 615 10.23 -8.25 12.90
N LYS A 616 9.34 -8.13 11.91
CA LYS A 616 9.04 -6.89 11.16
C LYS A 616 7.81 -6.20 11.72
N ASN A 617 7.38 -5.11 11.08
CA ASN A 617 6.20 -4.32 11.49
C ASN A 617 6.37 -3.66 12.87
N TRP A 618 7.60 -3.36 13.27
CA TRP A 618 7.84 -2.54 14.45
C TRP A 618 7.33 -1.12 14.23
N ARG A 619 6.59 -0.62 15.21
CA ARG A 619 5.97 0.70 15.20
C ARG A 619 6.00 1.34 16.57
N LEU A 620 5.80 2.65 16.60
CA LEU A 620 5.50 3.34 17.84
C LEU A 620 4.15 2.84 18.37
N THR A 621 4.08 2.65 19.69
CA THR A 621 2.86 2.23 20.37
C THR A 621 1.76 3.26 20.20
N THR A 622 0.52 2.83 19.99
CA THR A 622 -0.67 3.68 20.11
C THR A 622 -1.05 3.84 21.58
N MET A 623 -2.00 4.73 21.87
CA MET A 623 -2.51 4.88 23.24
C MET A 623 -3.27 3.62 23.67
N ASP A 624 -3.96 3.00 22.72
CA ASP A 624 -4.65 1.75 22.94
C ASP A 624 -3.68 0.59 23.27
N ASP A 625 -2.51 0.51 22.61
CA ASP A 625 -1.48 -0.45 23.01
C ASP A 625 -0.98 -0.19 24.44
N LEU A 626 -0.67 1.07 24.77
CA LEU A 626 -0.16 1.44 26.09
C LEU A 626 -1.14 1.13 27.22
N HIS A 627 -2.46 1.18 26.96
CA HIS A 627 -3.47 0.77 27.93
C HIS A 627 -3.35 -0.71 28.33
N SER A 628 -2.87 -1.58 27.44
CA SER A 628 -2.67 -3.01 27.77
C SER A 628 -1.59 -3.27 28.80
N LEU A 629 -0.68 -2.31 29.03
CA LEU A 629 0.38 -2.42 30.04
C LEU A 629 -0.02 -1.87 31.41
N ILE A 630 -1.03 -0.98 31.47
CA ILE A 630 -1.42 -0.29 32.71
C ILE A 630 -1.87 -1.31 33.76
N THR A 631 -1.26 -1.26 34.94
CA THR A 631 -1.52 -2.15 36.07
C THR A 631 -1.41 -1.38 37.40
N PHE A 632 -2.15 -1.79 38.42
CA PHE A 632 -2.21 -1.12 39.74
C PHE A 632 -1.88 -2.06 40.91
N PRO A 633 -0.70 -2.73 40.94
CA PRO A 633 -0.44 -3.85 41.85
C PRO A 633 -0.11 -3.50 43.31
N ASP A 634 -0.10 -2.23 43.72
CA ASP A 634 0.24 -1.79 45.10
C ASP A 634 -0.73 -0.69 45.61
N ALA A 635 -1.04 -0.75 46.91
CA ALA A 635 -1.85 0.20 47.67
C ALA A 635 -1.15 1.53 47.99
N ASN A 636 0.19 1.57 48.04
CA ASN A 636 0.95 2.71 48.56
C ASN A 636 2.09 3.14 47.61
N SER A 637 1.86 4.26 46.91
CA SER A 637 2.83 5.11 46.19
C SER A 637 3.26 4.73 44.75
N GLY A 638 2.83 5.57 43.79
CA GLY A 638 3.52 5.82 42.53
C GLY A 638 3.36 4.78 41.42
N TYR A 639 2.15 4.68 40.85
CA TYR A 639 1.85 3.75 39.75
C TYR A 639 2.86 3.87 38.61
N ILE A 640 3.27 2.74 38.04
CA ILE A 640 4.02 2.63 36.79
C ILE A 640 3.08 1.97 35.77
N PHE A 641 3.10 2.41 34.52
CA PHE A 641 2.20 1.85 33.50
C PHE A 641 2.68 0.51 32.93
N TYR A 642 3.72 -0.10 33.49
CA TYR A 642 4.31 -1.34 32.99
C TYR A 642 4.67 -2.29 34.15
N PRO A 643 4.62 -3.62 33.92
CA PRO A 643 5.09 -4.60 34.90
C PRO A 643 6.63 -4.64 34.96
N THR A 644 7.22 -4.34 36.12
CA THR A 644 8.68 -4.24 36.30
C THR A 644 9.45 -5.51 35.93
N ALA A 645 8.90 -6.68 36.24
CA ALA A 645 9.52 -7.97 35.92
C ALA A 645 9.61 -8.22 34.41
N SER A 646 8.67 -7.68 33.65
CA SER A 646 8.63 -7.79 32.19
C SER A 646 9.54 -6.77 31.51
N PHE A 647 9.76 -5.61 32.14
CA PHE A 647 10.62 -4.55 31.60
C PHE A 647 11.72 -4.14 32.60
N PRO A 648 12.74 -4.99 32.82
CA PRO A 648 13.80 -4.70 33.78
C PRO A 648 14.68 -3.54 33.30
N GLY A 649 14.95 -2.60 34.22
CA GLY A 649 15.76 -1.41 33.93
C GLY A 649 15.02 -0.31 33.17
N PHE A 650 13.69 -0.39 33.06
CA PHE A 650 12.91 0.62 32.37
C PHE A 650 13.10 2.02 32.98
N PRO A 651 13.19 3.09 32.17
CA PRO A 651 13.51 4.44 32.65
C PRO A 651 12.53 4.97 33.72
N SER A 652 13.05 5.25 34.92
CA SER A 652 12.24 5.72 36.06
C SER A 652 12.87 6.83 36.93
N ASN A 653 14.07 7.33 36.58
CA ASN A 653 14.89 8.34 37.29
C ASN A 653 14.38 8.91 38.64
N GLY A 654 14.23 8.06 39.66
CA GLY A 654 13.93 8.47 41.04
C GLY A 654 12.56 9.11 41.31
N ALA A 655 11.84 9.61 40.29
CA ALA A 655 10.50 10.19 40.42
C ALA A 655 9.48 9.67 39.38
N GLY A 656 9.91 8.84 38.42
CA GLY A 656 9.03 8.25 37.39
C GLY A 656 8.42 9.29 36.43
N ASN A 657 9.07 10.41 36.14
CA ASN A 657 8.43 11.51 35.41
C ASN A 657 8.65 11.50 33.90
N GLN A 658 9.30 10.45 33.38
CA GLN A 658 9.47 10.21 31.95
C GLN A 658 8.12 10.13 31.22
N ARG A 659 8.13 10.55 29.96
CA ARG A 659 7.00 10.39 29.04
C ARG A 659 7.35 9.38 27.97
N PHE A 660 6.35 8.63 27.55
CA PHE A 660 6.42 7.72 26.42
C PHE A 660 5.42 8.19 25.38
N TRP A 661 5.93 8.46 24.17
CA TRP A 661 5.11 8.88 23.06
C TRP A 661 4.15 7.78 22.63
N SER A 662 2.93 8.19 22.29
CA SER A 662 2.00 7.40 21.51
C SER A 662 1.97 7.85 20.05
N ALA A 663 1.76 6.93 19.12
CA ALA A 663 1.44 7.19 17.72
C ALA A 663 0.05 7.83 17.53
N THR A 664 -0.75 7.91 18.59
CA THR A 664 -2.10 8.50 18.57
C THR A 664 -2.05 10.03 18.60
N THR A 665 -2.45 10.65 17.50
CA THR A 665 -2.67 12.10 17.44
C THR A 665 -3.94 12.50 18.19
N TYR A 666 -3.92 13.63 18.90
CA TYR A 666 -5.13 14.16 19.53
C TYR A 666 -6.02 14.84 18.49
N ARG A 667 -7.17 14.23 18.16
CA ARG A 667 -8.04 14.69 17.06
C ARG A 667 -8.49 16.15 17.17
N GLN A 668 -8.79 16.65 18.37
CA GLN A 668 -9.24 18.05 18.54
C GLN A 668 -8.13 19.08 18.31
N ASN A 669 -6.86 18.69 18.46
CA ASN A 669 -5.72 19.53 18.16
C ASN A 669 -4.57 18.65 17.63
N ASN A 670 -4.48 18.53 16.31
CA ASN A 670 -3.53 17.63 15.66
C ASN A 670 -2.04 18.03 15.84
N THR A 671 -1.74 19.21 16.41
CA THR A 671 -0.36 19.63 16.76
C THR A 671 0.20 18.89 17.97
N VAL A 672 -0.66 18.20 18.72
CA VAL A 672 -0.27 17.41 19.89
C VAL A 672 -0.56 15.92 19.68
N ALA A 673 0.24 15.08 20.31
CA ALA A 673 0.02 13.63 20.40
C ALA A 673 -0.08 13.21 21.86
N PHE A 674 -0.69 12.05 22.10
CA PHE A 674 -0.78 11.50 23.45
C PHE A 674 0.59 11.03 23.94
N VAL A 675 0.82 11.17 25.24
CA VAL A 675 1.92 10.54 25.95
C VAL A 675 1.40 9.91 27.22
N ILE A 676 2.02 8.81 27.63
CA ILE A 676 1.84 8.28 28.98
C ILE A 676 3.05 8.64 29.84
N ARG A 677 2.78 9.21 31.01
CA ARG A 677 3.81 9.43 32.03
C ARG A 677 3.98 8.15 32.83
N ASN A 678 5.23 7.82 33.13
CA ASN A 678 5.53 6.64 33.92
C ASN A 678 4.81 6.66 35.28
N PHE A 679 4.99 7.74 36.04
CA PHE A 679 4.35 7.97 37.33
C PHE A 679 2.86 8.24 37.18
N GLY A 680 2.07 7.39 37.82
CA GLY A 680 0.62 7.45 37.87
C GLY A 680 -0.07 6.90 36.63
N ALA A 681 0.67 6.34 35.66
CA ALA A 681 0.14 5.97 34.33
C ALA A 681 -0.69 7.10 33.68
N ARG A 682 -0.31 8.36 33.94
CA ARG A 682 -1.12 9.52 33.58
C ARG A 682 -0.98 9.85 32.10
N VAL A 683 -2.11 10.01 31.43
CA VAL A 683 -2.16 10.39 30.02
C VAL A 683 -2.20 11.92 29.89
N PHE A 684 -1.33 12.44 29.03
CA PHE A 684 -1.28 13.85 28.67
C PHE A 684 -1.23 13.99 27.15
N THR A 685 -1.38 15.23 26.68
CA THR A 685 -1.11 15.59 25.30
C THR A 685 -0.01 16.63 25.24
N TYR A 686 0.97 16.45 24.36
CA TYR A 686 2.07 17.39 24.20
C TYR A 686 2.36 17.69 22.74
N ASN A 687 2.93 18.89 22.51
CA ASN A 687 3.32 19.32 21.18
C ASN A 687 4.31 18.33 20.56
N LYS A 688 4.02 17.88 19.34
CA LYS A 688 4.79 16.87 18.61
C LYS A 688 6.25 17.28 18.37
N ASN A 689 6.54 18.58 18.40
CA ASN A 689 7.89 19.13 18.21
C ASN A 689 8.75 19.09 19.49
N ASN A 690 8.16 18.85 20.66
CA ASN A 690 8.89 18.80 21.92
C ASN A 690 9.54 17.43 22.11
N SER A 691 10.71 17.39 22.73
CA SER A 691 11.36 16.15 23.21
C SER A 691 11.54 16.12 24.73
N ASN A 692 11.27 17.25 25.41
CA ASN A 692 11.50 17.45 26.83
C ASN A 692 10.66 18.66 27.33
N ASP A 693 10.18 18.61 28.57
CA ASP A 693 9.51 19.73 29.28
C ASP A 693 10.04 19.92 30.73
N GLY A 694 11.25 19.43 30.99
CA GLY A 694 11.81 19.18 32.33
C GLY A 694 12.06 17.69 32.61
N TYR A 695 11.42 16.79 31.84
CA TYR A 695 11.83 15.39 31.75
C TYR A 695 11.71 14.87 30.31
N GLY A 696 12.62 13.96 29.94
CA GLY A 696 12.73 13.40 28.60
C GLY A 696 11.53 12.60 28.13
N TYR A 697 11.32 12.61 26.82
CA TYR A 697 10.27 11.90 26.11
C TYR A 697 10.91 10.78 25.31
N PHE A 698 10.37 9.57 25.45
CA PHE A 698 10.96 8.35 24.95
C PHE A 698 10.00 7.59 24.06
N ALA A 699 10.53 6.66 23.28
CA ALA A 699 9.76 5.77 22.42
C ALA A 699 9.79 4.35 22.97
N LEU A 700 8.61 3.78 23.14
CA LEU A 700 8.41 2.35 23.34
C LEU A 700 7.83 1.78 22.04
N CYS A 701 8.43 0.70 21.55
CA CYS A 701 8.06 0.12 20.26
C CYS A 701 7.36 -1.21 20.47
N VAL A 702 6.41 -1.47 19.59
CA VAL A 702 5.58 -2.68 19.60
C VAL A 702 5.48 -3.23 18.18
N SER A 703 5.32 -4.54 18.08
CA SER A 703 4.90 -5.25 16.88
C SER A 703 3.73 -6.17 17.24
N GLY A 704 3.03 -6.63 16.23
CA GLY A 704 1.83 -7.43 16.38
C GLY A 704 0.58 -6.65 16.01
N ASN A 705 -0.45 -7.44 15.78
CA ASN A 705 -1.74 -6.98 15.35
C ASN A 705 -2.71 -7.20 16.50
N PRO A 706 -3.23 -6.13 17.11
CA PRO A 706 -4.24 -6.30 18.14
C PRO A 706 -5.52 -6.88 17.56
#